data_AF-A0AAN4PLY0-F1
#
_entry.id   AF-A0AAN4PLY0-F1
#
_cell.length_a   1.000
_cell.length_b   1.000
_cell.length_c   1.000
_cell.angle_alpha   90.00
_cell.angle_beta   90.00
_cell.angle_gamma   90.00
#
_symmetry.space_group_name_H-M   'P 1'
#
loop_
_entity.id
_entity.type
_entity.pdbx_description
1 polymer ?
#
loop_
_entity_poly.entity_id
_entity_poly.type
_entity_poly.pdbx_seq_one_letter_code
_entity_poly.pdbx_strand_id
1 'polypeptide(L)'
;MVCFNYLLQALVVITLPAWTLGWGILPFQSYQHQQQPVPQSQTPLEGPGCDGSGIVDPGGRCNGDGLVDSPPDHRDREGFKFENPSTDCKYVSQMHIWDSFKDLEKDMNKLFTLIHKNVSFTVVGHHPIAGHYNDLLHFYVNALRRVSVLFLDHADKFEIHPQAIHGGCNERWSVQEVNFRGVMNSGDDFDIVNVWVTRWDRGQMVEIRTYIDSARIMEALHKNEIWWNGTTFRDNIHYMPGPAGMPDLKKLEDLMGYPDGRKTAKALQNRLHIITCVQLGAASECHYDIQSRKKKDVKSFRPSVGLSMRRPSVIDESPRPKSQEQSTPGDSTSIDVSSLEANSGAAFVRRLGLKLDPANAPRLHLFAWNVGARHPPPSSMPTSTSVTAVPIVDIISQDEMRSLMTFYFEKVDPCYPFLDRDVVLRQVSRRWLPSSSESALPYGPYDAVLCGIAALGFLFSRRRAVPAEYRVAETARRILEHSLLVDSPASVDIVTGWVLRVAYLRMTASPHVAWMASCTLMHLIEASGLHLEPLPDTSLGQTTTPCAPEIRRRLFGMARHLNVWISFELGRSRVVLHGATSLPPAPRSPNSPSEIFNLLPVSESLDPKQTQDASGLESALAAVLEVVHVQPPLILAQCNLMLCLYRRLRALNSSISGDLLDRVLALAGTGLRAAREMVASVCPWHQIANVPFQIVCTLLAIDSRASLALLSEAMRTLREVAAAYDTEVMREAYSTAYLLILLHQRRKEEDTRALHDVLRANANAAAAAPRPPPQSQSVADRSEMSWLGDLMIDMPSLQNFDLDQFLMTDVPWPLPEMGI
;
A
#
# COMPACT_ATOMS: atom_id res chain seq x y z
N MET A 1 -4.83 -30.17 -32.63
CA MET A 1 -4.98 -31.14 -33.75
C MET A 1 -6.01 -30.55 -34.71
N VAL A 2 -5.99 -30.91 -36.00
CA VAL A 2 -6.49 -30.05 -37.11
C VAL A 2 -5.54 -28.86 -37.35
N CYS A 3 -5.42 -28.45 -38.62
CA CYS A 3 -4.42 -27.51 -39.15
C CYS A 3 -5.05 -26.65 -40.25
N PHE A 4 -4.36 -25.57 -40.63
CA PHE A 4 -4.25 -25.00 -41.99
C PHE A 4 -5.42 -25.20 -42.98
N ASN A 5 -5.95 -24.09 -43.53
CA ASN A 5 -6.03 -23.97 -44.99
C ASN A 5 -6.18 -22.54 -45.53
N TYR A 6 -5.77 -22.37 -46.79
CA TYR A 6 -5.98 -21.23 -47.72
C TYR A 6 -5.50 -19.82 -47.35
N LEU A 7 -4.23 -19.62 -47.64
CA LEU A 7 -3.66 -18.36 -48.16
C LEU A 7 -3.74 -18.42 -49.71
N LEU A 8 -4.29 -17.43 -50.43
CA LEU A 8 -3.77 -17.01 -51.76
C LEU A 8 -4.38 -15.72 -52.39
N GLN A 9 -3.52 -15.02 -53.15
CA GLN A 9 -3.73 -13.98 -54.18
C GLN A 9 -3.94 -12.51 -53.69
N ALA A 10 -3.00 -11.56 -53.86
CA ALA A 10 -2.37 -11.02 -55.10
C ALA A 10 -3.35 -10.15 -55.94
N LEU A 11 -3.00 -8.98 -56.52
CA LEU A 11 -1.73 -8.23 -56.62
C LEU A 11 -2.00 -6.77 -57.15
N VAL A 12 -0.94 -5.98 -57.39
CA VAL A 12 -0.82 -4.98 -58.52
C VAL A 12 -1.44 -3.55 -58.40
N VAL A 13 -0.56 -2.55 -58.13
CA VAL A 13 -0.08 -1.46 -59.07
C VAL A 13 -0.73 -0.03 -59.20
N ILE A 14 0.09 0.99 -58.81
CA ILE A 14 0.50 2.25 -59.54
C ILE A 14 -0.27 3.63 -59.46
N THR A 15 0.38 4.57 -58.73
CA THR A 15 0.72 6.03 -58.96
C THR A 15 -0.27 7.18 -59.31
N LEU A 16 -0.22 8.26 -58.48
CA LEU A 16 0.21 9.70 -58.70
C LEU A 16 -0.15 10.49 -60.00
N PRO A 17 -0.08 11.87 -60.05
CA PRO A 17 0.16 12.93 -59.00
C PRO A 17 -1.05 13.96 -58.95
N ALA A 18 -1.06 15.32 -58.95
CA ALA A 18 -0.07 16.43 -59.01
C ALA A 18 -0.63 17.86 -58.65
N TRP A 19 0.19 18.73 -58.01
CA TRP A 19 0.42 20.21 -58.26
C TRP A 19 -0.74 21.26 -58.12
N THR A 20 -0.58 22.59 -57.81
CA THR A 20 0.47 23.47 -57.21
C THR A 20 -0.02 24.93 -56.90
N LEU A 21 0.57 25.61 -55.89
CA LEU A 21 0.86 27.08 -55.75
C LEU A 21 -0.24 28.17 -55.62
N GLY A 22 0.07 29.27 -54.89
CA GLY A 22 -0.63 30.59 -54.99
C GLY A 22 -0.59 31.56 -53.78
N TRP A 23 0.40 32.46 -53.68
CA TRP A 23 0.64 33.46 -52.58
C TRP A 23 -0.40 34.62 -52.42
N GLY A 24 -0.44 35.28 -51.23
CA GLY A 24 -0.16 36.73 -51.17
C GLY A 24 -0.88 37.73 -50.20
N ILE A 25 -0.15 38.21 -49.17
CA ILE A 25 -0.07 39.63 -48.68
C ILE A 25 -1.20 40.22 -47.75
N LEU A 26 -0.80 41.21 -46.91
CA LEU A 26 -1.48 41.97 -45.82
C LEU A 26 -1.90 43.42 -46.32
N PRO A 27 -2.44 44.43 -45.56
CA PRO A 27 -2.34 44.67 -44.09
C PRO A 27 -3.46 45.47 -43.32
N PHE A 28 -3.32 45.52 -41.98
CA PHE A 28 -3.55 46.64 -41.01
C PHE A 28 -4.88 47.45 -40.86
N GLN A 29 -5.40 47.42 -39.60
CA GLN A 29 -5.66 48.56 -38.67
C GLN A 29 -7.12 49.01 -38.26
N SER A 30 -7.29 49.11 -36.91
CA SER A 30 -8.00 50.14 -36.10
C SER A 30 -9.52 50.15 -35.76
N TYR A 31 -9.77 50.10 -34.42
CA TYR A 31 -10.62 50.97 -33.56
C TYR A 31 -12.18 50.85 -33.40
N GLN A 32 -12.55 50.36 -32.19
CA GLN A 32 -13.49 50.91 -31.17
C GLN A 32 -15.06 50.87 -31.21
N HIS A 33 -15.60 50.44 -30.06
CA HIS A 33 -16.79 50.87 -29.30
C HIS A 33 -18.26 50.63 -29.76
N GLN A 34 -18.86 49.60 -29.12
CA GLN A 34 -19.92 49.70 -28.06
C GLN A 34 -21.43 49.79 -28.41
N GLN A 35 -22.22 49.11 -27.55
CA GLN A 35 -23.68 49.21 -27.27
C GLN A 35 -24.66 48.25 -28.00
N GLN A 36 -25.60 47.72 -27.18
CA GLN A 36 -26.76 46.84 -27.43
C GLN A 36 -28.06 47.69 -27.33
N PRO A 37 -29.31 47.27 -27.73
CA PRO A 37 -29.89 45.93 -27.47
C PRO A 37 -30.99 45.31 -28.42
N VAL A 38 -31.05 43.96 -28.48
CA VAL A 38 -32.21 43.03 -28.23
C VAL A 38 -33.61 43.33 -28.84
N PRO A 39 -34.37 42.35 -29.43
CA PRO A 39 -34.02 41.11 -30.17
C PRO A 39 -34.95 40.71 -31.37
N GLN A 40 -34.63 39.62 -32.09
CA GLN A 40 -35.53 38.73 -32.91
C GLN A 40 -36.27 39.33 -34.15
N SER A 41 -36.48 38.61 -35.27
CA SER A 41 -36.21 37.20 -35.65
C SER A 41 -36.02 37.02 -37.18
N GLN A 42 -35.75 35.76 -37.59
CA GLN A 42 -35.63 35.22 -38.97
C GLN A 42 -34.26 35.35 -39.68
N THR A 43 -33.91 34.27 -40.38
CA THR A 43 -32.62 33.89 -41.00
C THR A 43 -32.88 33.36 -42.43
N PRO A 44 -31.90 32.85 -43.22
CA PRO A 44 -30.44 32.92 -43.13
C PRO A 44 -29.76 33.50 -44.40
N LEU A 45 -28.43 33.68 -44.36
CA LEU A 45 -27.53 33.54 -45.51
C LEU A 45 -26.13 33.15 -44.97
N GLU A 46 -25.45 32.21 -45.63
CA GLU A 46 -24.44 31.37 -44.99
C GLU A 46 -22.98 31.64 -45.43
N GLY A 47 -22.03 31.26 -44.55
CA GLY A 47 -20.67 30.89 -44.95
C GLY A 47 -19.52 31.81 -44.50
N PRO A 48 -18.40 31.24 -44.02
CA PRO A 48 -18.38 30.18 -43.01
C PRO A 48 -17.48 30.59 -41.81
N GLY A 49 -18.08 30.72 -40.63
CA GLY A 49 -17.36 30.99 -39.38
C GLY A 49 -18.27 30.69 -38.19
N CYS A 50 -17.94 29.65 -37.42
CA CYS A 50 -18.80 29.10 -36.38
C CYS A 50 -19.10 30.14 -35.28
N ASP A 51 -20.37 30.26 -34.92
CA ASP A 51 -20.92 31.30 -34.03
C ASP A 51 -20.85 30.97 -32.53
N GLY A 52 -20.05 29.97 -32.16
CA GLY A 52 -19.31 29.98 -30.88
C GLY A 52 -19.87 29.16 -29.72
N SER A 53 -20.35 27.94 -29.97
CA SER A 53 -20.92 27.06 -28.92
C SER A 53 -20.24 25.68 -28.76
N GLY A 54 -19.53 25.15 -29.77
CA GLY A 54 -19.05 23.76 -29.78
C GLY A 54 -17.81 23.51 -30.63
N ILE A 55 -17.31 22.26 -30.59
CA ILE A 55 -16.09 21.82 -31.27
C ILE A 55 -16.23 21.96 -32.80
N VAL A 56 -15.24 22.58 -33.45
CA VAL A 56 -15.22 22.80 -34.89
C VAL A 56 -14.50 21.67 -35.62
N ASP A 57 -15.12 21.13 -36.66
CA ASP A 57 -14.52 20.19 -37.62
C ASP A 57 -13.28 20.84 -38.30
N PRO A 58 -12.10 20.18 -38.29
CA PRO A 58 -10.94 20.61 -39.08
C PRO A 58 -11.22 20.78 -40.58
N GLY A 59 -12.19 20.05 -41.13
CA GLY A 59 -12.68 20.16 -42.51
C GLY A 59 -13.66 21.31 -42.75
N GLY A 60 -14.02 22.10 -41.73
CA GLY A 60 -14.85 23.30 -41.87
C GLY A 60 -16.34 23.05 -42.14
N ARG A 61 -16.84 21.82 -41.99
CA ARG A 61 -18.28 21.51 -42.12
C ARG A 61 -18.99 21.70 -40.79
N CYS A 62 -19.95 22.62 -40.77
CA CYS A 62 -20.79 22.93 -39.62
C CYS A 62 -22.22 23.17 -40.10
N ASN A 63 -23.18 22.44 -39.50
CA ASN A 63 -24.58 22.43 -39.91
C ASN A 63 -25.41 23.59 -39.31
N GLY A 64 -24.82 24.38 -38.40
CA GLY A 64 -25.52 25.48 -37.69
C GLY A 64 -26.36 25.05 -36.47
N ASP A 65 -26.36 23.76 -36.12
CA ASP A 65 -27.12 23.15 -35.01
C ASP A 65 -26.26 22.79 -33.78
N GLY A 66 -24.93 22.81 -33.92
CA GLY A 66 -23.99 22.37 -32.88
C GLY A 66 -23.82 20.85 -32.76
N LEU A 67 -24.36 20.07 -33.71
CA LEU A 67 -24.27 18.61 -33.75
C LEU A 67 -23.45 18.19 -34.97
N VAL A 68 -22.34 17.50 -34.74
CA VAL A 68 -21.65 16.81 -35.83
C VAL A 68 -22.42 15.53 -36.12
N ASP A 69 -23.23 15.53 -37.17
CA ASP A 69 -23.88 14.32 -37.68
C ASP A 69 -22.85 13.21 -37.87
N SER A 70 -23.05 12.08 -37.19
CA SER A 70 -22.23 10.89 -37.40
C SER A 70 -22.29 10.49 -38.88
N PRO A 71 -21.14 10.26 -39.55
CA PRO A 71 -21.17 9.71 -40.90
C PRO A 71 -21.89 8.35 -40.85
N PRO A 72 -22.64 7.97 -41.90
CA PRO A 72 -23.50 6.80 -41.87
C PRO A 72 -22.70 5.54 -41.54
N ASP A 73 -22.93 4.97 -40.35
CA ASP A 73 -22.14 3.82 -39.91
C ASP A 73 -22.62 2.55 -40.59
N HIS A 74 -21.84 2.12 -41.59
CA HIS A 74 -22.07 0.88 -42.32
C HIS A 74 -21.60 -0.37 -41.56
N ARG A 75 -21.18 -0.24 -40.29
CA ARG A 75 -20.81 -1.35 -39.39
C ARG A 75 -21.63 -1.27 -38.11
N ASP A 76 -22.13 -2.42 -37.66
CA ASP A 76 -22.66 -2.52 -36.30
C ASP A 76 -21.48 -2.47 -35.30
N ARG A 77 -21.45 -1.40 -34.50
CA ARG A 77 -20.46 -1.16 -33.45
C ARG A 77 -21.06 -1.23 -32.05
N GLU A 78 -22.02 -2.13 -31.83
CA GLU A 78 -22.62 -2.37 -30.51
C GLU A 78 -23.29 -1.13 -29.90
N GLY A 79 -23.68 -0.16 -30.73
CA GLY A 79 -24.24 1.13 -30.32
C GLY A 79 -23.22 2.16 -29.76
N PHE A 80 -21.91 1.91 -29.92
CA PHE A 80 -20.83 2.77 -29.45
C PHE A 80 -20.94 4.21 -29.98
N LYS A 81 -20.71 5.21 -29.11
CA LYS A 81 -20.73 6.64 -29.45
C LYS A 81 -19.33 7.22 -29.42
N PHE A 82 -18.90 7.77 -30.55
CA PHE A 82 -17.60 8.42 -30.70
C PHE A 82 -17.66 9.88 -30.23
N GLU A 83 -16.62 10.32 -29.50
CA GLU A 83 -16.44 11.75 -29.16
C GLU A 83 -15.98 12.55 -30.39
N ASN A 84 -15.26 11.88 -31.30
CA ASN A 84 -14.82 12.45 -32.57
C ASN A 84 -15.17 11.48 -33.72
N PRO A 85 -16.27 11.71 -34.44
CA PRO A 85 -16.71 10.88 -35.56
C PRO A 85 -15.97 11.16 -36.88
N SER A 86 -14.91 11.99 -36.89
CA SER A 86 -14.14 12.26 -38.12
C SER A 86 -13.36 11.04 -38.60
N THR A 87 -13.44 10.77 -39.90
CA THR A 87 -12.56 9.83 -40.61
C THR A 87 -11.29 10.49 -41.14
N ASP A 88 -11.28 11.82 -41.31
CA ASP A 88 -10.10 12.59 -41.71
C ASP A 88 -9.33 13.06 -40.47
N CYS A 89 -8.15 12.47 -40.28
CA CYS A 89 -7.42 12.48 -39.03
C CYS A 89 -5.91 12.41 -39.27
N LYS A 90 -5.14 13.27 -38.61
CA LYS A 90 -3.66 13.31 -38.70
C LYS A 90 -2.96 12.04 -38.22
N TYR A 91 -3.56 11.29 -37.30
CA TYR A 91 -3.01 10.05 -36.71
C TYR A 91 -3.88 8.83 -37.02
N VAL A 92 -4.96 8.63 -36.26
CA VAL A 92 -5.92 7.51 -36.40
C VAL A 92 -7.31 7.95 -35.91
N SER A 93 -8.38 7.66 -36.65
CA SER A 93 -9.75 7.96 -36.22
C SER A 93 -10.20 7.07 -35.06
N GLN A 94 -11.18 7.53 -34.25
CA GLN A 94 -11.68 6.72 -33.14
C GLN A 94 -12.35 5.43 -33.63
N MET A 95 -13.00 5.45 -34.80
CA MET A 95 -13.55 4.26 -35.45
C MET A 95 -12.46 3.27 -35.87
N HIS A 96 -11.29 3.74 -36.32
CA HIS A 96 -10.16 2.85 -36.60
C HIS A 96 -9.59 2.22 -35.34
N ILE A 97 -9.54 2.97 -34.22
CA ILE A 97 -9.14 2.44 -32.91
C ILE A 97 -10.14 1.36 -32.46
N TRP A 98 -11.45 1.64 -32.51
CA TRP A 98 -12.51 0.69 -32.14
C TRP A 98 -12.44 -0.59 -32.98
N ASP A 99 -12.41 -0.44 -34.31
CA ASP A 99 -12.31 -1.55 -35.26
C ASP A 99 -11.05 -2.39 -34.98
N SER A 100 -9.92 -1.74 -34.68
CA SER A 100 -8.65 -2.41 -34.40
C SER A 100 -8.64 -3.21 -33.10
N PHE A 101 -9.34 -2.75 -32.05
CA PHE A 101 -9.48 -3.51 -30.81
C PHE A 101 -10.50 -4.65 -30.98
N LYS A 102 -11.64 -4.42 -31.63
CA LYS A 102 -12.64 -5.47 -31.88
C LYS A 102 -12.12 -6.56 -32.82
N ASP A 103 -11.25 -6.21 -33.77
CA ASP A 103 -10.62 -7.16 -34.70
C ASP A 103 -9.71 -8.20 -34.01
N LEU A 104 -9.14 -7.88 -32.85
CA LEU A 104 -8.28 -8.79 -32.08
C LEU A 104 -9.04 -10.00 -31.52
N GLU A 105 -10.34 -9.87 -31.31
CA GLU A 105 -11.26 -10.94 -30.87
C GLU A 105 -11.19 -12.16 -31.80
N LYS A 106 -10.97 -11.91 -33.10
CA LYS A 106 -11.02 -12.92 -34.16
C LYS A 106 -9.64 -13.23 -34.75
N ASP A 107 -8.70 -12.28 -34.69
CA ASP A 107 -7.32 -12.50 -35.09
C ASP A 107 -6.31 -11.68 -34.28
N MET A 108 -5.82 -12.29 -33.20
CA MET A 108 -4.74 -11.74 -32.37
C MET A 108 -3.42 -11.48 -33.13
N ASN A 109 -3.21 -12.06 -34.33
CA ASN A 109 -2.01 -11.78 -35.13
C ASN A 109 -2.02 -10.34 -35.70
N LYS A 110 -3.19 -9.69 -35.80
CA LYS A 110 -3.30 -8.26 -36.17
C LYS A 110 -2.53 -7.35 -35.20
N LEU A 111 -2.28 -7.79 -33.97
CA LEU A 111 -1.42 -7.06 -33.03
C LEU A 111 0.00 -6.83 -33.57
N PHE A 112 0.52 -7.72 -34.43
CA PHE A 112 1.83 -7.60 -35.07
C PHE A 112 1.89 -6.55 -36.18
N THR A 113 0.74 -6.11 -36.70
CA THR A 113 0.62 -4.99 -37.64
C THR A 113 0.23 -3.69 -36.92
N LEU A 114 -0.54 -3.78 -35.84
CA LEU A 114 -1.03 -2.63 -35.06
C LEU A 114 0.01 -2.04 -34.10
N ILE A 115 0.90 -2.86 -33.53
CA ILE A 115 1.97 -2.38 -32.64
C ILE A 115 3.31 -2.35 -33.40
N HIS A 116 4.05 -1.26 -33.25
CA HIS A 116 5.39 -1.11 -33.80
C HIS A 116 6.38 -2.07 -33.12
N LYS A 117 7.30 -2.66 -33.90
CA LYS A 117 8.23 -3.70 -33.39
C LYS A 117 9.11 -3.20 -32.24
N ASN A 118 9.63 -1.98 -32.35
CA ASN A 118 10.39 -1.31 -31.29
C ASN A 118 9.44 -0.40 -30.48
N VAL A 119 8.41 -0.96 -29.87
CA VAL A 119 7.47 -0.24 -28.99
C VAL A 119 8.07 -0.09 -27.59
N SER A 120 7.91 1.08 -26.97
CA SER A 120 8.07 1.23 -25.52
C SER A 120 6.74 0.84 -24.85
N PHE A 121 6.66 -0.37 -24.32
CA PHE A 121 5.43 -0.92 -23.75
C PHE A 121 5.57 -1.05 -22.23
N THR A 122 4.67 -0.43 -21.48
CA THR A 122 4.62 -0.54 -20.01
C THR A 122 3.34 -1.25 -19.56
N VAL A 123 3.49 -2.34 -18.81
CA VAL A 123 2.39 -2.99 -18.10
C VAL A 123 2.41 -2.50 -16.65
N VAL A 124 1.42 -1.70 -16.27
CA VAL A 124 1.35 -1.07 -14.94
C VAL A 124 0.68 -2.02 -13.95
N GLY A 125 1.41 -2.39 -12.89
CA GLY A 125 0.91 -3.27 -11.84
C GLY A 125 2.00 -3.84 -10.92
N HIS A 126 1.60 -4.85 -10.15
CA HIS A 126 2.44 -5.65 -9.24
C HIS A 126 2.10 -7.13 -9.40
N HIS A 127 2.41 -7.70 -10.57
CA HIS A 127 2.01 -9.06 -10.97
C HIS A 127 3.02 -9.66 -11.97
N PRO A 128 2.99 -10.98 -12.27
CA PRO A 128 4.00 -11.69 -13.07
C PRO A 128 4.37 -11.10 -14.45
N ILE A 129 3.45 -10.34 -15.04
CA ILE A 129 3.58 -9.70 -16.37
C ILE A 129 3.76 -8.18 -16.31
N ALA A 130 3.98 -7.60 -15.12
CA ALA A 130 4.19 -6.16 -14.95
C ALA A 130 5.64 -5.73 -15.25
N GLY A 131 5.81 -4.49 -15.72
CA GLY A 131 7.10 -3.90 -16.04
C GLY A 131 7.16 -3.25 -17.42
N HIS A 132 8.37 -2.85 -17.82
CA HIS A 132 8.65 -2.22 -19.10
C HIS A 132 9.27 -3.23 -20.09
N TYR A 133 8.85 -3.12 -21.35
CA TYR A 133 9.33 -3.91 -22.49
C TYR A 133 9.79 -2.94 -23.59
N ASN A 134 10.97 -3.22 -24.15
CA ASN A 134 11.63 -2.35 -25.15
C ASN A 134 11.27 -2.71 -26.60
N ASP A 135 10.54 -3.81 -26.80
CA ASP A 135 10.09 -4.29 -28.09
C ASP A 135 8.85 -5.20 -27.94
N LEU A 136 8.18 -5.43 -29.06
CA LEU A 136 6.95 -6.22 -29.14
C LEU A 136 7.19 -7.72 -28.90
N LEU A 137 8.40 -8.24 -29.15
CA LEU A 137 8.72 -9.67 -29.02
C LEU A 137 8.87 -10.06 -27.53
N HIS A 138 9.58 -9.25 -26.74
CA HIS A 138 9.64 -9.41 -25.29
C HIS A 138 8.24 -9.24 -24.65
N PHE A 139 7.46 -8.23 -25.04
CA PHE A 139 6.09 -8.07 -24.54
C PHE A 139 5.22 -9.30 -24.87
N TYR A 140 5.26 -9.77 -26.13
CA TYR A 140 4.46 -10.93 -26.55
C TYR A 140 4.81 -12.19 -25.76
N VAL A 141 6.11 -12.51 -25.60
CA VAL A 141 6.55 -13.73 -24.90
C VAL A 141 6.32 -13.65 -23.39
N ASN A 142 6.66 -12.51 -22.76
CA ASN A 142 6.70 -12.37 -21.30
C ASN A 142 5.39 -11.85 -20.68
N ALA A 143 4.45 -11.35 -21.48
CA ALA A 143 3.13 -10.93 -21.02
C ALA A 143 2.01 -11.62 -21.80
N LEU A 144 1.82 -11.25 -23.09
CA LEU A 144 0.61 -11.60 -23.84
C LEU A 144 0.40 -13.12 -23.96
N ARG A 145 1.43 -13.87 -24.35
CA ARG A 145 1.36 -15.34 -24.51
C ARG A 145 1.11 -16.08 -23.19
N ARG A 146 1.45 -15.50 -22.04
CA ARG A 146 1.18 -16.11 -20.73
C ARG A 146 -0.29 -15.97 -20.36
N VAL A 147 -0.88 -14.81 -20.64
CA VAL A 147 -2.33 -14.56 -20.48
C VAL A 147 -3.13 -15.37 -21.50
N SER A 148 -2.75 -15.38 -22.79
CA SER A 148 -3.52 -16.08 -23.83
C SER A 148 -3.56 -17.61 -23.65
N VAL A 149 -2.58 -18.19 -22.94
CA VAL A 149 -2.58 -19.62 -22.60
C VAL A 149 -3.74 -20.00 -21.66
N LEU A 150 -4.23 -19.06 -20.84
CA LEU A 150 -5.29 -19.28 -19.86
C LEU A 150 -6.68 -19.48 -20.48
N PHE A 151 -6.83 -19.25 -21.78
CA PHE A 151 -8.11 -19.30 -22.52
C PHE A 151 -8.11 -20.30 -23.67
N LEU A 152 -7.03 -21.09 -23.86
CA LEU A 152 -6.87 -21.96 -25.03
C LEU A 152 -7.98 -23.01 -25.21
N ASP A 153 -8.57 -23.48 -24.11
CA ASP A 153 -9.62 -24.51 -24.15
C ASP A 153 -11.02 -23.92 -24.42
N HIS A 154 -11.17 -22.59 -24.33
CA HIS A 154 -12.42 -21.82 -24.47
C HIS A 154 -12.23 -20.53 -25.31
N ALA A 155 -11.30 -20.55 -26.25
CA ALA A 155 -10.93 -19.38 -27.07
C ALA A 155 -12.07 -18.88 -27.98
N ASP A 156 -13.07 -19.72 -28.21
CA ASP A 156 -14.33 -19.41 -28.89
C ASP A 156 -15.26 -18.49 -28.10
N LYS A 157 -15.01 -18.32 -26.79
CA LYS A 157 -15.81 -17.49 -25.86
C LYS A 157 -15.13 -16.16 -25.50
N PHE A 158 -13.98 -15.84 -26.08
CA PHE A 158 -13.26 -14.61 -25.74
C PHE A 158 -13.83 -13.42 -26.53
N GLU A 159 -14.32 -12.41 -25.82
CA GLU A 159 -15.04 -11.25 -26.39
C GLU A 159 -14.32 -9.94 -26.01
N ILE A 160 -14.31 -8.96 -26.92
CA ILE A 160 -13.66 -7.66 -26.70
C ILE A 160 -14.67 -6.54 -26.90
N HIS A 161 -14.90 -5.71 -25.88
CA HIS A 161 -15.82 -4.58 -25.94
C HIS A 161 -15.12 -3.27 -25.58
N PRO A 162 -14.75 -2.43 -26.56
CA PRO A 162 -14.33 -1.05 -26.28
C PRO A 162 -15.49 -0.28 -25.65
N GLN A 163 -15.27 0.30 -24.47
CA GLN A 163 -16.28 1.01 -23.66
C GLN A 163 -16.17 2.53 -23.78
N ALA A 164 -14.94 3.07 -23.84
CA ALA A 164 -14.68 4.49 -24.09
C ALA A 164 -13.39 4.67 -24.90
N ILE A 165 -13.37 5.68 -25.78
CA ILE A 165 -12.18 6.08 -26.56
C ILE A 165 -12.06 7.59 -26.49
N HIS A 166 -11.00 8.08 -25.84
CA HIS A 166 -10.73 9.50 -25.67
C HIS A 166 -9.49 9.94 -26.48
N GLY A 167 -9.53 11.16 -26.99
CA GLY A 167 -8.47 11.71 -27.84
C GLY A 167 -8.34 10.97 -29.18
N GLY A 168 -7.12 10.87 -29.68
CA GLY A 168 -6.83 10.37 -31.03
C GLY A 168 -7.23 11.37 -32.12
N CYS A 169 -7.48 10.87 -33.32
CA CYS A 169 -7.70 11.63 -34.55
C CYS A 169 -6.56 12.61 -34.88
N ASN A 170 -6.62 13.83 -34.32
CA ASN A 170 -5.59 14.86 -34.47
C ASN A 170 -4.63 14.94 -33.27
N GLU A 171 -4.96 14.28 -32.17
CA GLU A 171 -4.04 14.05 -31.06
C GLU A 171 -3.17 12.82 -31.33
N ARG A 172 -1.88 12.94 -31.01
CA ARG A 172 -0.90 11.84 -31.13
C ARG A 172 -1.09 10.72 -30.09
N TRP A 173 -1.92 10.97 -29.08
CA TRP A 173 -2.23 10.07 -27.99
C TRP A 173 -3.73 9.79 -27.99
N SER A 174 -4.12 8.61 -27.54
CA SER A 174 -5.50 8.28 -27.19
C SER A 174 -5.56 7.38 -25.96
N VAL A 175 -6.70 7.38 -25.28
CA VAL A 175 -7.01 6.44 -24.19
C VAL A 175 -8.13 5.53 -24.65
N GLN A 176 -8.04 4.23 -24.38
CA GLN A 176 -9.07 3.24 -24.69
C GLN A 176 -9.41 2.49 -23.42
N GLU A 177 -10.65 2.57 -22.95
CA GLU A 177 -11.19 1.67 -21.95
C GLU A 177 -11.81 0.48 -22.68
N VAL A 178 -11.31 -0.72 -22.42
CA VAL A 178 -11.67 -1.94 -23.14
C VAL A 178 -11.98 -3.03 -22.13
N ASN A 179 -13.20 -3.57 -22.19
CA ASN A 179 -13.58 -4.72 -21.40
C ASN A 179 -13.27 -6.02 -22.14
N PHE A 180 -12.59 -6.94 -21.47
CA PHE A 180 -12.22 -8.25 -21.99
C PHE A 180 -13.01 -9.33 -21.26
N ARG A 181 -13.73 -10.14 -22.02
CA ARG A 181 -14.61 -11.20 -21.51
C ARG A 181 -14.20 -12.57 -22.00
N GLY A 182 -14.54 -13.61 -21.24
CA GLY A 182 -14.44 -15.00 -21.65
C GLY A 182 -14.49 -15.97 -20.49
N VAL A 183 -14.03 -17.21 -20.72
CA VAL A 183 -13.95 -18.26 -19.70
C VAL A 183 -12.54 -18.84 -19.71
N MET A 184 -11.92 -18.96 -18.54
CA MET A 184 -10.59 -19.55 -18.39
C MET A 184 -10.64 -21.08 -18.53
N ASN A 185 -9.51 -21.73 -18.79
CA ASN A 185 -9.40 -23.20 -18.89
C ASN A 185 -9.84 -23.95 -17.61
N SER A 186 -9.96 -23.27 -16.46
CA SER A 186 -10.52 -23.82 -15.22
C SER A 186 -12.05 -23.92 -15.22
N GLY A 187 -12.73 -23.29 -16.17
CA GLY A 187 -14.17 -23.05 -16.16
C GLY A 187 -14.59 -21.79 -15.38
N ASP A 188 -13.63 -21.04 -14.80
CA ASP A 188 -13.88 -19.76 -14.14
C ASP A 188 -14.20 -18.67 -15.18
N ASP A 189 -15.21 -17.83 -14.93
CA ASP A 189 -15.53 -16.65 -15.75
C ASP A 189 -14.44 -15.58 -15.66
N PHE A 190 -14.24 -14.85 -16.77
CA PHE A 190 -13.31 -13.74 -16.90
C PHE A 190 -14.05 -12.51 -17.44
N ASP A 191 -14.04 -11.41 -16.67
CA ASP A 191 -14.61 -10.11 -17.05
C ASP A 191 -13.69 -9.04 -16.46
N ILE A 192 -12.89 -8.35 -17.29
CA ILE A 192 -11.87 -7.39 -16.85
C ILE A 192 -11.82 -6.17 -17.77
N VAL A 193 -12.08 -4.99 -17.19
CA VAL A 193 -11.80 -3.69 -17.81
C VAL A 193 -10.29 -3.38 -17.75
N ASN A 194 -9.76 -2.91 -18.87
CA ASN A 194 -8.36 -2.55 -19.07
C ASN A 194 -8.26 -1.21 -19.81
N VAL A 195 -7.43 -0.30 -19.31
CA VAL A 195 -7.20 1.02 -19.92
C VAL A 195 -5.87 1.03 -20.66
N TRP A 196 -5.91 1.23 -21.97
CA TRP A 196 -4.75 1.41 -22.85
C TRP A 196 -4.52 2.89 -23.14
N VAL A 197 -3.38 3.42 -22.73
CA VAL A 197 -2.90 4.76 -23.10
C VAL A 197 -1.85 4.61 -24.20
N THR A 198 -2.19 5.05 -25.42
CA THR A 198 -1.49 4.66 -26.65
C THR A 198 -1.03 5.88 -27.45
N ARG A 199 0.24 5.91 -27.85
CA ARG A 199 0.80 6.92 -28.75
C ARG A 199 0.93 6.35 -30.15
N TRP A 200 0.41 7.08 -31.13
CA TRP A 200 0.32 6.64 -32.51
C TRP A 200 1.32 7.37 -33.41
N ASP A 201 1.90 6.64 -34.35
CA ASP A 201 2.61 7.18 -35.51
C ASP A 201 2.31 6.28 -36.72
N ARG A 202 1.94 6.87 -37.87
CA ARG A 202 1.67 6.17 -39.15
C ARG A 202 0.71 4.95 -39.03
N GLY A 203 -0.32 5.06 -38.18
CA GLY A 203 -1.27 3.97 -37.95
C GLY A 203 -0.79 2.85 -37.00
N GLN A 204 0.40 2.97 -36.42
CA GLN A 204 0.92 2.01 -35.44
C GLN A 204 1.06 2.61 -34.04
N MET A 205 0.81 1.80 -33.01
CA MET A 205 1.14 2.12 -31.64
C MET A 205 2.67 2.02 -31.42
N VAL A 206 3.29 3.12 -31.01
CA VAL A 206 4.76 3.24 -30.83
C VAL A 206 5.18 3.44 -29.37
N GLU A 207 4.25 3.77 -28.48
CA GLU A 207 4.43 3.77 -27.03
C GLU A 207 3.08 3.45 -26.38
N ILE A 208 3.07 2.55 -25.40
CA ILE A 208 1.84 1.99 -24.81
C ILE A 208 2.01 1.89 -23.30
N ARG A 209 0.96 2.24 -22.56
CA ARG A 209 0.84 2.00 -21.12
C ARG A 209 -0.52 1.37 -20.85
N THR A 210 -0.54 0.11 -20.41
CA THR A 210 -1.78 -0.61 -20.05
C THR A 210 -1.94 -0.65 -18.54
N TYR A 211 -3.14 -0.33 -18.08
CA TYR A 211 -3.57 -0.47 -16.68
C TYR A 211 -4.65 -1.55 -16.67
N ILE A 212 -4.41 -2.63 -15.93
CA ILE A 212 -5.29 -3.80 -15.87
C ILE A 212 -5.78 -3.96 -14.44
N ASP A 213 -6.98 -4.51 -14.20
CA ASP A 213 -7.31 -4.95 -12.84
C ASP A 213 -6.33 -6.05 -12.39
N SER A 214 -5.37 -5.61 -11.59
CA SER A 214 -4.40 -6.47 -10.94
C SER A 214 -5.03 -7.61 -10.15
N ALA A 215 -6.23 -7.46 -9.56
CA ALA A 215 -6.79 -8.51 -8.70
C ALA A 215 -7.14 -9.76 -9.50
N ARG A 216 -8.02 -9.64 -10.50
CA ARG A 216 -8.43 -10.79 -11.33
C ARG A 216 -7.29 -11.36 -12.17
N ILE A 217 -6.40 -10.50 -12.71
CA ILE A 217 -5.17 -10.96 -13.39
C ILE A 217 -4.21 -11.67 -12.44
N MET A 218 -4.04 -11.20 -11.19
CA MET A 218 -3.19 -11.89 -10.20
C MET A 218 -3.77 -13.25 -9.85
N GLU A 219 -5.07 -13.40 -9.65
CA GLU A 219 -5.67 -14.70 -9.34
C GLU A 219 -5.51 -15.69 -10.51
N ALA A 220 -5.88 -15.27 -11.72
CA ALA A 220 -5.77 -16.06 -12.94
C ALA A 220 -4.33 -16.54 -13.20
N LEU A 221 -3.34 -15.66 -12.98
CA LEU A 221 -1.93 -16.02 -13.06
C LEU A 221 -1.50 -16.88 -11.85
N HIS A 222 -1.89 -16.58 -10.62
CA HIS A 222 -1.49 -17.35 -9.42
C HIS A 222 -1.88 -18.83 -9.50
N LYS A 223 -3.07 -19.11 -10.05
CA LYS A 223 -3.56 -20.47 -10.32
C LYS A 223 -2.70 -21.25 -11.35
N ASN A 224 -1.86 -20.57 -12.14
CA ASN A 224 -1.22 -21.13 -13.34
C ASN A 224 0.30 -20.87 -13.50
N GLU A 225 0.91 -19.93 -12.76
CA GLU A 225 2.19 -19.31 -13.09
C GLU A 225 3.26 -19.46 -12.00
N ILE A 226 4.50 -19.78 -12.39
CA ILE A 226 5.61 -20.08 -11.47
C ILE A 226 6.35 -18.79 -11.02
N TRP A 227 6.33 -17.74 -11.84
CA TRP A 227 7.12 -16.52 -11.64
C TRP A 227 6.31 -15.37 -11.02
N TRP A 228 6.32 -15.24 -9.70
CA TRP A 228 5.45 -14.29 -9.00
C TRP A 228 5.88 -12.81 -9.02
N ASN A 229 7.20 -12.52 -9.04
CA ASN A 229 7.72 -11.17 -8.78
C ASN A 229 7.86 -10.30 -10.05
N GLY A 230 6.86 -9.47 -10.33
CA GLY A 230 6.90 -8.39 -11.34
C GLY A 230 6.33 -7.08 -10.79
N THR A 231 6.87 -5.94 -11.22
CA THR A 231 6.38 -4.60 -10.85
C THR A 231 6.53 -3.65 -12.04
N THR A 232 5.72 -2.57 -12.09
CA THR A 232 5.77 -1.51 -13.11
C THR A 232 7.18 -1.01 -13.43
N PHE A 233 8.08 -0.96 -12.44
CA PHE A 233 9.43 -0.41 -12.57
C PHE A 233 10.50 -1.45 -12.97
N ARG A 234 10.10 -2.67 -13.32
CA ARG A 234 11.01 -3.74 -13.75
C ARG A 234 11.22 -3.71 -15.26
N ASP A 235 12.45 -3.54 -15.71
CA ASP A 235 12.82 -3.75 -17.11
C ASP A 235 12.87 -5.26 -17.44
N ASN A 236 12.06 -5.69 -18.40
CA ASN A 236 11.91 -7.10 -18.79
C ASN A 236 12.75 -7.46 -20.03
N ILE A 237 14.06 -7.26 -19.92
CA ILE A 237 15.09 -7.48 -20.96
C ILE A 237 15.50 -8.95 -21.18
N HIS A 238 14.79 -9.90 -20.57
CA HIS A 238 15.09 -11.33 -20.63
C HIS A 238 13.81 -12.12 -20.89
N TYR A 239 13.85 -13.08 -21.81
CA TYR A 239 12.73 -14.00 -22.00
C TYR A 239 12.53 -14.91 -20.80
N MET A 240 11.27 -15.11 -20.39
CA MET A 240 10.88 -15.93 -19.26
C MET A 240 10.02 -17.11 -19.70
N PRO A 241 10.29 -18.34 -19.23
CA PRO A 241 9.41 -19.47 -19.47
C PRO A 241 8.10 -19.27 -18.70
N GLY A 242 6.99 -19.11 -19.42
CA GLY A 242 5.64 -19.19 -18.87
C GLY A 242 5.17 -20.65 -18.68
N PRO A 243 3.88 -20.87 -18.34
CA PRO A 243 3.34 -22.19 -17.98
C PRO A 243 3.43 -23.20 -19.13
N ALA A 244 3.17 -22.75 -20.37
CA ALA A 244 3.34 -23.51 -21.60
C ALA A 244 4.79 -23.51 -22.16
N GLY A 245 5.79 -23.26 -21.30
CA GLY A 245 7.20 -23.20 -21.65
C GLY A 245 7.60 -22.08 -22.61
N MET A 246 8.88 -22.05 -22.99
CA MET A 246 9.39 -21.11 -23.99
C MET A 246 8.84 -21.39 -25.40
N PRO A 247 8.48 -20.36 -26.18
CA PRO A 247 8.15 -20.53 -27.60
C PRO A 247 9.41 -20.77 -28.44
N ASP A 248 9.23 -21.29 -29.65
CA ASP A 248 10.24 -21.20 -30.71
C ASP A 248 10.35 -19.73 -31.15
N LEU A 249 11.35 -19.03 -30.58
CA LEU A 249 11.57 -17.61 -30.84
C LEU A 249 11.81 -17.31 -32.31
N LYS A 250 12.49 -18.19 -33.05
CA LYS A 250 12.74 -17.95 -34.47
C LYS A 250 11.45 -18.05 -35.28
N LYS A 251 10.65 -19.10 -35.06
CA LYS A 251 9.35 -19.24 -35.71
C LYS A 251 8.40 -18.07 -35.39
N LEU A 252 8.55 -17.47 -34.21
CA LEU A 252 7.81 -16.28 -33.79
C LEU A 252 8.35 -15.00 -34.46
N GLU A 253 9.67 -14.82 -34.57
CA GLU A 253 10.30 -13.74 -35.36
C GLU A 253 9.85 -13.78 -36.82
N ASP A 254 9.84 -14.98 -37.43
CA ASP A 254 9.34 -15.22 -38.79
C ASP A 254 7.86 -14.81 -38.92
N LEU A 255 7.00 -15.23 -37.98
CA LEU A 255 5.56 -14.92 -37.95
C LEU A 255 5.27 -13.42 -37.78
N MET A 256 6.04 -12.76 -36.93
CA MET A 256 5.94 -11.31 -36.68
C MET A 256 6.64 -10.49 -37.79
N GLY A 257 7.33 -11.14 -38.73
CA GLY A 257 8.05 -10.51 -39.83
C GLY A 257 9.21 -9.63 -39.37
N TYR A 258 9.97 -10.04 -38.35
CA TYR A 258 11.25 -9.40 -38.04
C TYR A 258 12.25 -9.64 -39.18
N PRO A 259 13.16 -8.69 -39.47
CA PRO A 259 14.14 -8.87 -40.54
C PRO A 259 15.17 -9.94 -40.15
N ASP A 260 15.27 -10.96 -41.00
CA ASP A 260 16.16 -12.12 -40.89
C ASP A 260 17.56 -11.74 -40.34
N GLY A 261 17.98 -12.41 -39.26
CA GLY A 261 18.93 -11.91 -38.23
C GLY A 261 20.40 -11.67 -38.64
N ARG A 262 20.68 -11.43 -39.92
CA ARG A 262 22.04 -11.25 -40.50
C ARG A 262 22.54 -9.79 -40.52
N LYS A 263 21.80 -8.80 -40.01
CA LYS A 263 22.21 -7.37 -40.05
C LYS A 263 22.21 -6.62 -38.71
N THR A 264 21.45 -7.04 -37.71
CA THR A 264 21.37 -6.35 -36.40
C THR A 264 22.48 -6.71 -35.41
N ALA A 265 23.20 -7.81 -35.62
CA ALA A 265 24.29 -8.27 -34.74
C ALA A 265 25.46 -7.26 -34.55
N LYS A 266 25.58 -6.23 -35.39
CA LYS A 266 26.57 -5.15 -35.24
C LYS A 266 26.16 -3.99 -34.31
N ALA A 267 24.90 -3.93 -33.88
CA ALA A 267 24.42 -2.83 -33.02
C ALA A 267 24.60 -3.10 -31.51
N LEU A 268 24.40 -4.35 -31.07
CA LEU A 268 24.40 -4.70 -29.64
C LEU A 268 25.81 -4.87 -29.04
N GLN A 269 26.83 -5.15 -29.87
CA GLN A 269 28.18 -5.49 -29.42
C GLN A 269 28.92 -4.33 -28.69
N ASN A 270 28.52 -3.08 -28.93
CA ASN A 270 29.27 -1.88 -28.51
C ASN A 270 28.81 -1.28 -27.16
N ARG A 271 28.01 -1.98 -26.35
CA ARG A 271 27.56 -1.47 -25.02
C ARG A 271 27.68 -2.41 -23.82
N LEU A 272 28.19 -3.63 -23.99
CA LEU A 272 28.67 -4.45 -22.86
C LEU A 272 30.19 -4.56 -22.92
N HIS A 273 30.89 -3.79 -22.09
CA HIS A 273 32.27 -4.03 -21.66
C HIS A 273 32.43 -3.42 -20.25
N ILE A 274 33.25 -4.08 -19.40
CA ILE A 274 33.61 -3.66 -18.03
C ILE A 274 32.46 -3.71 -16.99
N ILE A 275 32.13 -4.92 -16.53
CA ILE A 275 32.13 -5.24 -15.08
C ILE A 275 32.73 -6.65 -14.92
N THR A 276 33.94 -6.75 -14.37
CA THR A 276 34.47 -8.00 -13.76
C THR A 276 35.42 -7.65 -12.62
N CYS A 277 35.42 -8.48 -11.57
CA CYS A 277 36.10 -8.22 -10.30
C CYS A 277 37.60 -8.57 -10.29
N VAL A 278 38.29 -8.01 -9.29
CA VAL A 278 39.68 -8.25 -8.84
C VAL A 278 39.62 -8.17 -7.31
N GLN A 279 40.14 -9.09 -6.48
CA GLN A 279 40.87 -10.34 -6.72
C GLN A 279 40.61 -11.35 -5.57
N LEU A 280 41.39 -12.45 -5.53
CA LEU A 280 41.40 -13.59 -4.59
C LEU A 280 40.40 -14.72 -4.93
N GLY A 281 40.84 -15.98 -5.10
CA GLY A 281 42.23 -16.43 -5.01
C GLY A 281 42.54 -17.93 -5.05
N ALA A 282 41.80 -18.77 -5.77
CA ALA A 282 42.19 -20.17 -6.07
C ALA A 282 41.39 -20.70 -7.28
N ALA A 283 41.95 -21.60 -8.08
CA ALA A 283 41.31 -22.10 -9.29
C ALA A 283 40.93 -23.59 -9.20
N SER A 284 39.67 -23.90 -9.53
CA SER A 284 39.22 -25.20 -10.03
C SER A 284 37.93 -24.99 -10.83
N GLU A 285 37.81 -25.67 -11.97
CA GLU A 285 36.83 -25.35 -13.00
C GLU A 285 35.50 -26.11 -12.81
N CYS A 286 34.38 -25.51 -13.18
CA CYS A 286 33.09 -26.18 -13.30
C CYS A 286 32.56 -26.05 -14.73
N HIS A 287 32.60 -27.16 -15.47
CA HIS A 287 31.95 -27.29 -16.78
C HIS A 287 30.54 -27.88 -16.64
N TYR A 288 29.62 -27.40 -17.48
CA TYR A 288 28.39 -28.11 -17.82
C TYR A 288 28.45 -28.51 -19.30
N ASP A 289 28.36 -29.82 -19.57
CA ASP A 289 28.27 -30.34 -20.93
C ASP A 289 26.81 -30.36 -21.40
N ILE A 290 26.55 -29.81 -22.59
CA ILE A 290 25.23 -29.71 -23.20
C ILE A 290 25.22 -30.54 -24.49
N GLN A 291 25.27 -31.87 -24.37
CA GLN A 291 25.03 -32.77 -25.50
C GLN A 291 24.56 -34.18 -25.13
N SER A 292 23.25 -34.36 -24.93
CA SER A 292 22.42 -35.20 -25.82
C SER A 292 21.07 -35.61 -25.20
N ARG A 293 19.99 -35.48 -25.99
CA ARG A 293 19.02 -36.55 -26.35
C ARG A 293 17.79 -35.96 -27.05
N LYS A 294 17.58 -36.33 -28.31
CA LYS A 294 16.32 -36.11 -29.04
C LYS A 294 15.63 -37.47 -29.22
N LYS A 295 14.41 -37.62 -28.66
CA LYS A 295 13.45 -38.71 -28.93
C LYS A 295 13.94 -40.12 -28.45
N LYS A 296 13.12 -41.18 -28.35
CA LYS A 296 11.75 -41.41 -28.85
C LYS A 296 10.94 -42.40 -27.97
N ASP A 297 9.62 -42.20 -27.88
CA ASP A 297 8.50 -43.17 -27.78
C ASP A 297 8.52 -44.46 -26.88
N VAL A 298 7.47 -44.58 -26.05
CA VAL A 298 6.51 -45.72 -25.95
C VAL A 298 6.76 -46.94 -25.01
N LYS A 299 5.75 -47.20 -24.14
CA LYS A 299 5.29 -48.44 -23.45
C LYS A 299 6.21 -49.21 -22.47
N SER A 300 5.84 -49.11 -21.18
CA SER A 300 5.29 -50.17 -20.30
C SER A 300 6.04 -51.49 -19.97
N PHE A 301 5.85 -51.90 -18.71
CA PHE A 301 6.09 -53.21 -18.06
C PHE A 301 7.48 -53.63 -17.50
N ARG A 302 7.38 -54.31 -16.34
CA ARG A 302 8.37 -55.10 -15.55
C ARG A 302 8.71 -56.44 -16.26
N PRO A 303 9.71 -57.28 -15.83
CA PRO A 303 10.43 -57.37 -14.54
C PRO A 303 11.99 -57.29 -14.70
N SER A 304 12.93 -57.88 -13.94
CA SER A 304 12.96 -58.94 -12.88
C SER A 304 14.27 -58.93 -12.04
N VAL A 305 14.29 -59.74 -10.97
CA VAL A 305 15.39 -60.54 -10.34
C VAL A 305 16.82 -60.35 -10.89
N GLY A 306 17.92 -60.22 -10.13
CA GLY A 306 18.33 -60.51 -8.74
C GLY A 306 19.88 -60.44 -8.69
N LEU A 307 20.69 -60.74 -7.66
CA LEU A 307 20.61 -61.30 -6.30
C LEU A 307 21.73 -60.62 -5.47
N SER A 308 21.47 -60.04 -4.28
CA SER A 308 21.60 -60.67 -2.95
C SER A 308 23.02 -61.11 -2.51
N MET A 309 23.53 -60.52 -1.41
CA MET A 309 24.24 -61.31 -0.39
C MET A 309 24.09 -60.78 1.06
N ARG A 310 23.15 -61.42 1.77
CA ARG A 310 23.02 -61.69 3.23
C ARG A 310 23.24 -60.62 4.34
N ARG A 311 22.33 -60.76 5.32
CA ARG A 311 22.30 -60.20 6.69
C ARG A 311 22.87 -61.24 7.70
N PRO A 312 22.99 -60.89 8.99
CA PRO A 312 22.06 -61.48 9.97
C PRO A 312 21.44 -60.44 10.93
N SER A 313 20.47 -60.88 11.73
CA SER A 313 19.52 -60.03 12.48
C SER A 313 19.38 -60.40 13.95
N VAL A 314 19.06 -59.41 14.78
CA VAL A 314 18.41 -59.58 16.09
C VAL A 314 17.17 -58.67 16.13
N ILE A 315 16.21 -59.00 16.99
CA ILE A 315 14.90 -58.36 17.16
C ILE A 315 14.87 -57.69 18.55
N ASP A 316 14.16 -56.57 18.69
CA ASP A 316 13.55 -56.19 19.97
C ASP A 316 12.26 -55.36 19.74
N GLU A 317 11.37 -55.32 20.73
CA GLU A 317 10.01 -54.75 20.62
C GLU A 317 9.77 -53.58 21.59
N SER A 318 9.05 -52.54 21.16
CA SER A 318 8.17 -51.72 22.01
C SER A 318 7.31 -50.74 21.18
N PRO A 319 6.08 -50.41 21.64
CA PRO A 319 5.10 -49.73 20.79
C PRO A 319 5.14 -48.19 20.87
N ARG A 320 4.78 -47.51 19.78
CA ARG A 320 4.43 -46.08 19.76
C ARG A 320 2.90 -45.90 19.85
N PRO A 321 2.40 -44.86 20.54
CA PRO A 321 0.98 -44.51 20.53
C PRO A 321 0.47 -44.11 19.13
N LYS A 322 -0.85 -44.21 18.94
CA LYS A 322 -1.52 -43.88 17.68
C LYS A 322 -1.51 -42.37 17.42
N SER A 323 -1.01 -41.96 16.27
CA SER A 323 -1.27 -40.63 15.70
C SER A 323 -2.74 -40.52 15.30
N GLN A 324 -3.41 -39.43 15.68
CA GLN A 324 -4.79 -39.16 15.25
C GLN A 324 -4.87 -38.92 13.73
N GLU A 325 -6.01 -39.27 13.14
CA GLU A 325 -6.28 -39.06 11.72
C GLU A 325 -6.43 -37.58 11.39
N GLN A 326 -5.85 -37.13 10.28
CA GLN A 326 -5.94 -35.74 9.84
C GLN A 326 -7.30 -35.49 9.19
N SER A 327 -8.18 -34.79 9.90
CA SER A 327 -9.38 -34.17 9.31
C SER A 327 -8.98 -33.06 8.33
N THR A 328 -9.74 -32.93 7.23
CA THR A 328 -9.54 -31.89 6.21
C THR A 328 -9.68 -30.47 6.78
N PRO A 329 -8.87 -29.50 6.32
CA PRO A 329 -8.95 -28.11 6.78
C PRO A 329 -10.10 -27.36 6.08
N GLY A 330 -11.26 -27.34 6.74
CA GLY A 330 -12.29 -26.30 6.52
C GLY A 330 -12.18 -25.21 7.59
N ASP A 331 -12.52 -23.98 7.23
CA ASP A 331 -12.63 -22.76 8.07
C ASP A 331 -11.81 -22.69 9.38
N SER A 332 -10.68 -21.97 9.33
CA SER A 332 -10.03 -21.42 10.51
C SER A 332 -9.76 -19.92 10.35
N THR A 333 -10.50 -19.08 11.08
CA THR A 333 -10.30 -17.61 11.13
C THR A 333 -9.31 -17.17 12.21
N SER A 334 -8.64 -18.13 12.85
CA SER A 334 -7.56 -17.94 13.81
C SER A 334 -6.24 -17.62 13.11
N ILE A 335 -5.61 -16.50 13.46
CA ILE A 335 -4.23 -16.22 13.07
C ILE A 335 -3.26 -17.02 13.95
N ASP A 336 -2.24 -17.63 13.34
CA ASP A 336 -1.04 -18.07 14.05
C ASP A 336 -0.38 -16.85 14.71
N VAL A 337 -0.34 -16.85 16.04
CA VAL A 337 0.14 -15.71 16.86
C VAL A 337 1.64 -15.47 16.73
N SER A 338 2.38 -16.39 16.07
CA SER A 338 3.76 -16.21 15.62
C SER A 338 3.92 -15.49 14.28
N SER A 339 2.82 -15.20 13.57
CA SER A 339 2.82 -14.43 12.33
C SER A 339 3.34 -13.01 12.54
N LEU A 340 4.17 -12.52 11.59
CA LEU A 340 4.68 -11.15 11.60
C LEU A 340 3.57 -10.07 11.60
N GLU A 341 2.39 -10.41 11.08
CA GLU A 341 1.22 -9.51 11.08
C GLU A 341 0.53 -9.36 12.45
N ALA A 342 0.86 -10.19 13.45
CA ALA A 342 0.13 -10.23 14.74
C ALA A 342 0.07 -8.87 15.46
N ASN A 343 1.11 -8.05 15.32
CA ASN A 343 1.20 -6.71 15.93
C ASN A 343 0.70 -5.58 15.03
N SER A 344 0.42 -5.84 13.75
CA SER A 344 0.12 -4.79 12.77
C SER A 344 -1.28 -4.21 12.94
N GLY A 345 -1.37 -2.87 12.94
CA GLY A 345 -2.65 -2.15 12.91
C GLY A 345 -3.40 -2.39 11.60
N ALA A 346 -2.70 -2.46 10.47
CA ALA A 346 -3.31 -2.73 9.17
C ALA A 346 -3.93 -4.14 9.10
N ALA A 347 -3.25 -5.15 9.64
CA ALA A 347 -3.77 -6.53 9.66
C ALA A 347 -4.98 -6.70 10.59
N PHE A 348 -5.10 -5.88 11.63
CA PHE A 348 -6.31 -5.80 12.44
C PHE A 348 -7.47 -5.11 11.71
N VAL A 349 -7.21 -3.95 11.07
CA VAL A 349 -8.22 -3.21 10.29
C VAL A 349 -8.77 -4.06 9.13
N ARG A 350 -7.91 -4.78 8.41
CA ARG A 350 -8.31 -5.74 7.36
C ARG A 350 -9.18 -6.86 7.93
N ARG A 351 -8.84 -7.43 9.10
CA ARG A 351 -9.66 -8.45 9.78
C ARG A 351 -11.01 -7.92 10.26
N LEU A 352 -11.08 -6.66 10.70
CA LEU A 352 -12.34 -6.01 11.06
C LEU A 352 -13.21 -5.85 9.81
N GLY A 353 -12.65 -5.30 8.73
CA GLY A 353 -13.35 -5.17 7.44
C GLY A 353 -13.89 -6.50 6.91
N LEU A 354 -13.06 -7.56 6.89
CA LEU A 354 -13.48 -8.92 6.52
C LEU A 354 -14.61 -9.51 7.40
N LYS A 355 -14.81 -9.00 8.62
CA LYS A 355 -15.92 -9.39 9.52
C LYS A 355 -17.16 -8.49 9.40
N LEU A 356 -17.11 -7.42 8.61
CA LEU A 356 -18.22 -6.51 8.34
C LEU A 356 -18.75 -6.67 6.91
N ASP A 357 -17.85 -6.71 5.94
CA ASP A 357 -18.13 -6.93 4.52
C ASP A 357 -16.98 -7.76 3.92
N PRO A 358 -17.15 -9.10 3.77
CA PRO A 358 -16.13 -9.96 3.19
C PRO A 358 -15.83 -9.66 1.72
N ALA A 359 -16.77 -9.08 0.97
CA ALA A 359 -16.66 -8.86 -0.47
C ALA A 359 -15.89 -7.58 -0.80
N ASN A 360 -16.12 -6.51 -0.03
CA ASN A 360 -15.49 -5.19 -0.23
C ASN A 360 -14.41 -4.87 0.82
N ALA A 361 -13.92 -5.87 1.56
CA ALA A 361 -12.96 -5.68 2.63
C ALA A 361 -11.70 -4.92 2.19
N PRO A 362 -11.23 -3.89 2.94
CA PRO A 362 -10.06 -3.12 2.57
C PRO A 362 -8.80 -4.01 2.50
N ARG A 363 -7.98 -3.78 1.48
CA ARG A 363 -6.64 -4.39 1.35
C ARG A 363 -5.76 -4.00 2.54
N LEU A 364 -4.69 -4.76 2.78
CA LEU A 364 -3.73 -4.49 3.87
C LEU A 364 -3.05 -3.12 3.66
N HIS A 365 -3.55 -2.09 4.35
CA HIS A 365 -3.11 -0.69 4.18
C HIS A 365 -2.96 0.01 5.53
N LEU A 366 -1.97 0.91 5.61
CA LEU A 366 -1.56 1.61 6.83
C LEU A 366 -2.21 2.99 6.93
N PHE A 367 -3.55 2.98 6.99
CA PHE A 367 -4.36 4.16 7.32
C PHE A 367 -3.80 4.86 8.57
N ALA A 368 -3.71 6.20 8.51
CA ALA A 368 -3.23 7.04 9.61
C ALA A 368 -1.84 6.65 10.18
N TRP A 369 -0.92 6.15 9.35
CA TRP A 369 0.48 5.88 9.74
C TRP A 369 1.16 7.07 10.45
N ASN A 370 0.93 8.27 9.92
CA ASN A 370 1.28 9.58 10.46
C ASN A 370 0.35 10.62 9.79
N VAL A 371 0.60 11.91 9.97
CA VAL A 371 -0.20 12.99 9.32
C VAL A 371 0.10 13.21 7.83
N GLY A 372 0.93 12.38 7.21
CA GLY A 372 1.25 12.42 5.78
C GLY A 372 2.57 13.09 5.41
N ALA A 373 2.86 13.09 4.11
CA ALA A 373 4.10 13.61 3.56
C ALA A 373 4.13 15.15 3.60
N ARG A 374 5.05 15.73 4.37
CA ARG A 374 5.24 17.20 4.45
C ARG A 374 5.85 17.82 3.21
N HIS A 375 6.60 17.03 2.44
CA HIS A 375 7.07 17.36 1.10
C HIS A 375 6.69 16.20 0.17
N PRO A 376 5.57 16.30 -0.57
CA PRO A 376 5.25 15.29 -1.58
C PRO A 376 6.34 15.28 -2.67
N PRO A 377 6.72 14.11 -3.21
CA PRO A 377 7.67 14.05 -4.31
C PRO A 377 7.07 14.77 -5.53
N PRO A 378 7.75 15.77 -6.11
CA PRO A 378 7.20 16.51 -7.25
C PRO A 378 7.05 15.60 -8.47
N SER A 379 5.89 15.61 -9.10
CA SER A 379 5.48 14.70 -10.19
C SER A 379 6.32 14.79 -11.48
N SER A 380 7.30 15.70 -11.52
CA SER A 380 8.24 15.87 -12.63
C SER A 380 9.57 16.46 -12.14
N MET A 381 10.46 15.60 -11.62
CA MET A 381 11.86 15.95 -11.37
C MET A 381 12.80 14.85 -11.87
N PRO A 382 13.92 15.18 -12.52
CA PRO A 382 15.01 14.23 -12.74
C PRO A 382 15.55 13.73 -11.39
N THR A 383 16.08 12.51 -11.36
CA THR A 383 16.94 12.05 -10.27
C THR A 383 18.20 12.92 -10.23
N SER A 384 18.26 13.86 -9.28
CA SER A 384 19.33 14.86 -9.18
C SER A 384 20.63 14.23 -8.64
N THR A 385 21.34 13.50 -9.50
CA THR A 385 22.58 12.77 -9.19
C THR A 385 23.81 13.67 -8.99
N SER A 386 23.68 14.98 -9.16
CA SER A 386 24.81 15.93 -9.04
C SER A 386 24.37 17.31 -8.51
N VAL A 387 24.16 17.39 -7.19
CA VAL A 387 24.35 18.61 -6.39
C VAL A 387 24.92 18.19 -5.05
N THR A 388 25.99 18.83 -4.59
CA THR A 388 26.59 18.57 -3.26
C THR A 388 25.60 18.83 -2.12
N ALA A 389 25.91 18.34 -0.92
CA ALA A 389 25.23 18.78 0.29
C ALA A 389 25.64 20.23 0.60
N VAL A 390 24.67 21.05 1.02
CA VAL A 390 24.87 22.49 1.28
C VAL A 390 25.11 22.70 2.79
N PRO A 391 26.13 23.45 3.22
CA PRO A 391 26.34 23.76 4.64
C PRO A 391 25.10 24.33 5.32
N ILE A 392 24.78 23.90 6.56
CA ILE A 392 23.55 24.36 7.25
C ILE A 392 23.52 25.89 7.44
N VAL A 393 24.69 26.50 7.59
CA VAL A 393 24.89 27.95 7.74
C VAL A 393 24.44 28.76 6.52
N ASP A 394 24.37 28.13 5.34
CA ASP A 394 23.90 28.74 4.08
C ASP A 394 22.38 28.54 3.88
N ILE A 395 21.73 27.77 4.76
CA ILE A 395 20.30 27.44 4.69
C ILE A 395 19.50 28.22 5.75
N ILE A 396 20.04 28.38 6.97
CA ILE A 396 19.40 29.08 8.10
C ILE A 396 20.40 29.91 8.91
N SER A 397 19.91 30.97 9.56
CA SER A 397 20.71 31.82 10.46
C SER A 397 20.98 31.15 11.81
N GLN A 398 21.98 31.64 12.56
CA GLN A 398 22.27 31.12 13.91
C GLN A 398 21.08 31.28 14.86
N ASP A 399 20.33 32.38 14.75
CA ASP A 399 19.21 32.65 15.63
C ASP A 399 17.94 31.89 15.22
N GLU A 400 17.72 31.63 13.93
CA GLU A 400 16.72 30.65 13.51
C GLU A 400 17.10 29.24 13.99
N MET A 401 18.38 28.84 13.90
CA MET A 401 18.84 27.55 14.44
C MET A 401 18.61 27.46 15.97
N ARG A 402 18.92 28.51 16.74
CA ARG A 402 18.63 28.57 18.19
C ARG A 402 17.13 28.44 18.48
N SER A 403 16.29 29.11 17.69
CA SER A 403 14.82 29.03 17.80
C SER A 403 14.30 27.61 17.52
N LEU A 404 14.69 27.01 16.40
CA LEU A 404 14.31 25.64 16.00
C LEU A 404 14.80 24.59 17.02
N MET A 405 16.02 24.77 17.55
CA MET A 405 16.60 23.93 18.60
C MET A 405 15.81 24.03 19.91
N THR A 406 15.27 25.20 20.26
CA THR A 406 14.38 25.35 21.43
C THR A 406 13.10 24.51 21.26
N PHE A 407 12.42 24.60 20.12
CA PHE A 407 11.25 23.74 19.83
C PHE A 407 11.57 22.24 19.89
N TYR A 408 12.77 21.81 19.46
CA TYR A 408 13.22 20.43 19.60
C TYR A 408 13.35 20.02 21.08
N PHE A 409 14.02 20.83 21.91
CA PHE A 409 14.23 20.52 23.33
C PHE A 409 12.95 20.65 24.19
N GLU A 410 11.94 21.38 23.72
CA GLU A 410 10.64 21.50 24.39
C GLU A 410 9.64 20.40 23.99
N LYS A 411 9.67 19.92 22.74
CA LYS A 411 8.60 19.08 22.17
C LYS A 411 9.03 17.69 21.69
N VAL A 412 10.33 17.44 21.55
CA VAL A 412 10.89 16.17 21.06
C VAL A 412 11.76 15.48 22.11
N ASP A 413 12.78 16.18 22.59
CA ASP A 413 13.75 15.65 23.57
C ASP A 413 13.13 15.12 24.89
N PRO A 414 12.03 15.67 25.45
CA PRO A 414 11.39 15.12 26.66
C PRO A 414 10.84 13.70 26.48
N CYS A 415 10.54 13.31 25.24
CA CYS A 415 10.07 11.97 24.86
C CYS A 415 11.17 11.12 24.21
N TYR A 416 12.06 11.73 23.42
CA TYR A 416 13.23 11.11 22.75
C TYR A 416 14.55 11.65 23.33
N PRO A 417 14.93 11.25 24.55
CA PRO A 417 15.96 11.91 25.36
C PRO A 417 17.39 11.43 25.06
N PHE A 418 17.86 11.56 23.82
CA PHE A 418 19.18 11.05 23.39
C PHE A 418 20.25 12.12 23.12
N LEU A 419 19.92 13.41 23.23
CA LEU A 419 20.88 14.50 23.09
C LEU A 419 21.25 15.15 24.44
N ASP A 420 22.40 15.82 24.44
CA ASP A 420 22.84 16.74 25.49
C ASP A 420 22.66 18.17 24.98
N ARG A 421 21.87 18.98 25.73
CA ARG A 421 21.50 20.34 25.34
C ARG A 421 22.69 21.30 25.29
N ASP A 422 23.64 21.15 26.21
CA ASP A 422 24.77 22.06 26.31
C ASP A 422 25.87 21.71 25.30
N VAL A 423 26.03 20.43 24.95
CA VAL A 423 26.83 19.99 23.80
C VAL A 423 26.26 20.61 22.51
N VAL A 424 24.96 20.47 22.25
CA VAL A 424 24.33 21.04 21.05
C VAL A 424 24.47 22.57 21.02
N LEU A 425 24.21 23.27 22.13
CA LEU A 425 24.39 24.72 22.25
C LEU A 425 25.83 25.18 21.95
N ARG A 426 26.84 24.46 22.47
CA ARG A 426 28.25 24.73 22.17
C ARG A 426 28.55 24.52 20.68
N GLN A 427 28.06 23.45 20.07
CA GLN A 427 28.34 23.16 18.66
C GLN A 427 27.60 24.13 17.71
N VAL A 428 26.35 24.53 17.99
CA VAL A 428 25.66 25.62 17.26
C VAL A 428 26.45 26.94 17.37
N SER A 429 27.01 27.23 18.53
CA SER A 429 27.83 28.44 18.73
C SER A 429 29.12 28.38 17.92
N ARG A 430 29.81 27.22 17.88
CA ARG A 430 31.05 27.01 17.10
C ARG A 430 30.83 26.92 15.59
N ARG A 431 29.70 26.40 15.12
CA ARG A 431 29.46 26.11 13.70
C ARG A 431 29.20 27.34 12.83
N TRP A 432 28.71 28.41 13.44
CA TRP A 432 28.50 29.73 12.81
C TRP A 432 29.67 30.71 13.06
N LEU A 433 30.78 30.28 13.67
CA LEU A 433 32.02 31.07 13.65
C LEU A 433 32.63 31.08 12.24
N PRO A 434 33.35 32.14 11.84
CA PRO A 434 34.11 32.16 10.59
C PRO A 434 35.12 31.00 10.52
N SER A 435 35.28 30.38 9.36
CA SER A 435 36.17 29.22 9.15
C SER A 435 37.65 29.48 9.42
N SER A 436 38.06 30.75 9.61
CA SER A 436 39.39 31.17 10.02
C SER A 436 39.63 31.14 11.54
N SER A 437 38.58 30.93 12.34
CA SER A 437 38.67 30.80 13.80
C SER A 437 39.05 29.37 14.18
N GLU A 438 40.15 29.20 14.92
CA GLU A 438 40.62 27.91 15.46
C GLU A 438 39.55 27.16 16.28
N SER A 439 38.66 27.90 16.96
CA SER A 439 37.55 27.33 17.72
C SER A 439 36.33 26.92 16.87
N ALA A 440 36.30 27.20 15.57
CA ALA A 440 35.15 26.90 14.72
C ALA A 440 34.89 25.38 14.61
N LEU A 441 33.65 25.00 14.29
CA LEU A 441 33.32 23.64 13.89
C LEU A 441 33.29 23.59 12.36
N PRO A 442 34.17 22.84 11.68
CA PRO A 442 34.15 22.73 10.23
C PRO A 442 32.89 21.99 9.75
N TYR A 443 32.54 22.19 8.47
CA TYR A 443 31.50 21.42 7.80
C TYR A 443 31.84 19.91 7.82
N GLY A 444 30.91 19.07 8.26
CA GLY A 444 31.16 17.63 8.39
C GLY A 444 29.98 16.84 8.96
N PRO A 445 30.22 15.65 9.57
CA PRO A 445 29.17 14.79 10.13
C PRO A 445 28.18 15.49 11.07
N TYR A 446 28.64 16.44 11.88
CA TYR A 446 27.80 17.18 12.82
C TYR A 446 26.78 18.12 12.13
N ASP A 447 26.99 18.54 10.88
CA ASP A 447 25.96 19.26 10.11
C ASP A 447 24.71 18.39 9.90
N ALA A 448 24.82 17.06 9.85
CA ALA A 448 23.65 16.18 9.78
C ALA A 448 22.85 16.16 11.09
N VAL A 449 23.54 16.25 12.24
CA VAL A 449 22.90 16.38 13.57
C VAL A 449 22.15 17.70 13.66
N LEU A 450 22.82 18.81 13.30
CA LEU A 450 22.20 20.14 13.29
C LEU A 450 21.02 20.22 12.31
N CYS A 451 21.15 19.67 11.10
CA CYS A 451 20.06 19.62 10.13
C CYS A 451 18.88 18.76 10.58
N GLY A 452 19.13 17.65 11.28
CA GLY A 452 18.08 16.81 11.88
C GLY A 452 17.31 17.53 12.99
N ILE A 453 18.02 18.25 13.86
CA ILE A 453 17.42 19.10 14.90
C ILE A 453 16.61 20.24 14.25
N ALA A 454 17.14 20.90 13.21
CA ALA A 454 16.44 21.96 12.48
C ALA A 454 15.17 21.45 11.78
N ALA A 455 15.22 20.29 11.11
CA ALA A 455 14.07 19.67 10.45
C ALA A 455 12.94 19.37 11.45
N LEU A 456 13.29 18.80 12.61
CA LEU A 456 12.35 18.56 13.70
C LEU A 456 11.85 19.87 14.33
N GLY A 457 12.70 20.89 14.48
CA GLY A 457 12.31 22.22 14.94
C GLY A 457 11.29 22.89 14.00
N PHE A 458 11.43 22.73 12.68
CA PHE A 458 10.44 23.22 11.70
C PHE A 458 9.12 22.45 11.81
N LEU A 459 9.20 21.11 11.86
CA LEU A 459 8.06 20.21 12.05
C LEU A 459 7.23 20.59 13.29
N PHE A 460 7.89 20.86 14.42
CA PHE A 460 7.27 21.16 15.72
C PHE A 460 6.98 22.65 15.97
N SER A 461 7.28 23.53 15.02
CA SER A 461 6.89 24.95 15.07
C SER A 461 5.88 25.37 13.99
N ARG A 462 5.75 24.62 12.88
CA ARG A 462 4.96 25.03 11.70
C ARG A 462 4.05 23.90 11.21
N ARG A 463 2.73 24.11 11.18
CA ARG A 463 1.74 23.12 10.65
C ARG A 463 2.01 22.76 9.18
N ARG A 464 2.37 23.76 8.37
CA ARG A 464 2.78 23.59 6.97
C ARG A 464 4.30 23.64 6.86
N ALA A 465 4.84 22.85 5.94
CA ALA A 465 6.29 22.76 5.72
C ALA A 465 6.82 23.92 4.89
N VAL A 466 8.12 24.22 5.01
CA VAL A 466 8.79 25.35 4.34
C VAL A 466 9.98 24.90 3.49
N PRO A 467 10.43 25.69 2.48
CA PRO A 467 11.57 25.30 1.64
C PRO A 467 12.88 25.08 2.42
N ALA A 468 13.08 25.77 3.55
CA ALA A 468 14.23 25.56 4.43
C ALA A 468 14.21 24.16 5.10
N GLU A 469 13.04 23.69 5.53
CA GLU A 469 12.82 22.37 6.15
C GLU A 469 13.20 21.24 5.17
N TYR A 470 12.77 21.34 3.92
CA TYR A 470 13.18 20.43 2.85
C TYR A 470 14.70 20.45 2.66
N ARG A 471 15.31 21.64 2.57
CA ARG A 471 16.76 21.81 2.34
C ARG A 471 17.60 21.21 3.48
N VAL A 472 17.23 21.41 4.75
CA VAL A 472 17.97 20.79 5.87
C VAL A 472 17.75 19.27 5.92
N ALA A 473 16.53 18.77 5.69
CA ALA A 473 16.26 17.33 5.67
C ALA A 473 16.99 16.60 4.53
N GLU A 474 17.07 17.22 3.35
CA GLU A 474 17.82 16.72 2.18
C GLU A 474 19.34 16.84 2.38
N THR A 475 19.82 17.88 3.06
CA THR A 475 21.24 18.02 3.42
C THR A 475 21.66 16.95 4.41
N ALA A 476 20.90 16.74 5.50
CA ALA A 476 21.11 15.64 6.42
C ALA A 476 21.12 14.29 5.68
N ARG A 477 20.15 14.06 4.78
CA ARG A 477 20.09 12.86 3.94
C ARG A 477 21.41 12.63 3.19
N ARG A 478 21.91 13.63 2.47
CA ARG A 478 23.13 13.49 1.64
C ARG A 478 24.39 13.22 2.47
N ILE A 479 24.56 13.90 3.61
CA ILE A 479 25.71 13.65 4.51
C ILE A 479 25.64 12.21 5.05
N LEU A 480 24.46 11.77 5.48
CA LEU A 480 24.25 10.45 6.07
C LEU A 480 24.34 9.32 5.06
N GLU A 481 23.85 9.50 3.83
CA GLU A 481 24.02 8.52 2.75
C GLU A 481 25.47 8.47 2.23
N HIS A 482 26.16 9.61 2.12
CA HIS A 482 27.59 9.63 1.79
C HIS A 482 28.43 8.89 2.84
N SER A 483 28.04 8.91 4.12
CA SER A 483 28.75 8.17 5.16
C SER A 483 28.65 6.64 5.02
N LEU A 484 27.71 6.13 4.21
CA LEU A 484 27.61 4.70 3.87
C LEU A 484 28.59 4.27 2.76
N LEU A 485 29.27 5.22 2.10
CA LEU A 485 30.19 4.99 0.98
C LEU A 485 31.67 5.08 1.40
N VAL A 486 31.95 5.18 2.70
CA VAL A 486 33.30 5.34 3.25
C VAL A 486 33.66 4.12 4.07
N ASP A 487 34.80 3.50 3.81
CA ASP A 487 35.31 2.28 4.48
C ASP A 487 35.82 2.57 5.92
N SER A 488 35.06 3.32 6.71
CA SER A 488 35.40 3.71 8.08
C SER A 488 34.20 3.51 9.01
N PRO A 489 34.40 3.08 10.27
CA PRO A 489 33.30 2.85 11.20
C PRO A 489 32.53 4.15 11.44
N ALA A 490 31.20 4.07 11.43
CA ALA A 490 30.32 5.23 11.53
C ALA A 490 30.55 5.97 12.85
N SER A 491 30.84 7.28 12.78
CA SER A 491 31.05 8.10 13.98
C SER A 491 29.75 8.30 14.76
N VAL A 492 29.87 8.64 16.04
CA VAL A 492 28.73 8.92 16.93
C VAL A 492 27.82 10.01 16.34
N ASP A 493 28.40 11.02 15.67
CA ASP A 493 27.66 12.09 14.98
C ASP A 493 26.81 11.57 13.82
N ILE A 494 27.37 10.65 13.00
CA ILE A 494 26.62 9.99 11.92
C ILE A 494 25.46 9.16 12.49
N VAL A 495 25.71 8.36 13.52
CA VAL A 495 24.66 7.56 14.17
C VAL A 495 23.58 8.46 14.77
N THR A 496 23.96 9.55 15.44
CA THR A 496 23.05 10.56 16.01
C THR A 496 22.20 11.22 14.92
N GLY A 497 22.81 11.57 13.79
CA GLY A 497 22.10 12.08 12.61
C GLY A 497 21.13 11.05 12.01
N TRP A 498 21.49 9.76 12.00
CA TRP A 498 20.57 8.69 11.58
C TRP A 498 19.39 8.50 12.55
N VAL A 499 19.57 8.61 13.87
CA VAL A 499 18.46 8.59 14.84
C VAL A 499 17.49 9.75 14.56
N LEU A 500 18.01 10.99 14.40
CA LEU A 500 17.21 12.16 14.04
C LEU A 500 16.49 11.98 12.70
N ARG A 501 17.16 11.41 11.69
CA ARG A 501 16.60 11.13 10.36
C ARG A 501 15.46 10.11 10.44
N VAL A 502 15.61 9.00 11.17
CA VAL A 502 14.56 7.99 11.32
C VAL A 502 13.36 8.55 12.10
N ALA A 503 13.59 9.33 13.16
CA ALA A 503 12.53 10.02 13.89
C ALA A 503 11.73 10.98 12.99
N TYR A 504 12.41 11.82 12.20
CA TYR A 504 11.76 12.71 11.23
C TYR A 504 10.96 11.92 10.19
N LEU A 505 11.57 10.90 9.56
CA LEU A 505 10.89 10.05 8.57
C LEU A 505 9.66 9.30 9.12
N ARG A 506 9.68 8.86 10.40
CA ARG A 506 8.51 8.27 11.05
C ARG A 506 7.31 9.21 11.05
N MET A 507 7.54 10.52 11.20
CA MET A 507 6.50 11.55 11.28
C MET A 507 6.13 12.16 9.92
N THR A 508 7.02 12.14 8.92
CA THR A 508 6.85 12.94 7.69
C THR A 508 6.99 12.16 6.37
N ALA A 509 7.21 10.84 6.40
CA ALA A 509 7.42 10.01 5.21
C ALA A 509 6.57 8.73 5.21
N SER A 510 6.63 7.98 4.10
CA SER A 510 5.89 6.73 3.94
C SER A 510 6.45 5.60 4.84
N PRO A 511 5.61 4.60 5.20
CA PRO A 511 6.02 3.53 6.12
C PRO A 511 7.30 2.80 5.69
N HIS A 512 7.43 2.50 4.40
CA HIS A 512 8.56 1.74 3.87
C HIS A 512 9.89 2.50 3.97
N VAL A 513 9.89 3.81 3.71
CA VAL A 513 11.11 4.65 3.79
C VAL A 513 11.60 4.78 5.23
N ALA A 514 10.67 4.97 6.18
CA ALA A 514 11.00 4.97 7.61
C ALA A 514 11.54 3.61 8.07
N TRP A 515 10.95 2.50 7.61
CA TRP A 515 11.42 1.14 7.91
C TRP A 515 12.84 0.88 7.39
N MET A 516 13.11 1.14 6.11
CA MET A 516 14.46 0.97 5.54
C MET A 516 15.52 1.77 6.31
N ALA A 517 15.24 3.04 6.59
CA ALA A 517 16.16 3.89 7.36
C ALA A 517 16.38 3.38 8.79
N SER A 518 15.36 2.80 9.44
CA SER A 518 15.49 2.19 10.77
C SER A 518 16.37 0.93 10.76
N CYS A 519 16.29 0.11 9.70
CA CYS A 519 17.16 -1.06 9.53
C CYS A 519 18.62 -0.64 9.29
N THR A 520 18.85 0.38 8.45
CA THR A 520 20.19 0.97 8.25
C THR A 520 20.77 1.49 9.57
N LEU A 521 19.99 2.23 10.37
CA LEU A 521 20.40 2.71 11.69
C LEU A 521 20.81 1.57 12.64
N MET A 522 20.09 0.44 12.64
CA MET A 522 20.45 -0.72 13.47
C MET A 522 21.81 -1.34 13.06
N HIS A 523 22.09 -1.46 11.76
CA HIS A 523 23.41 -1.94 11.30
C HIS A 523 24.53 -0.93 11.49
N LEU A 524 24.23 0.38 11.57
CA LEU A 524 25.22 1.39 11.95
C LEU A 524 25.54 1.35 13.45
N ILE A 525 24.57 1.04 14.31
CA ILE A 525 24.79 0.74 15.74
C ILE A 525 25.64 -0.54 15.93
N GLU A 526 25.46 -1.52 15.04
CA GLU A 526 26.26 -2.74 14.97
C GLU A 526 27.71 -2.41 14.58
N ALA A 527 27.92 -1.79 13.42
CA ALA A 527 29.25 -1.44 12.88
C ALA A 527 30.05 -0.41 13.70
N SER A 528 29.37 0.42 14.51
CA SER A 528 30.01 1.36 15.45
C SER A 528 30.24 0.80 16.86
N GLY A 529 29.81 -0.44 17.13
CA GLY A 529 29.96 -1.08 18.45
C GLY A 529 29.10 -0.47 19.58
N LEU A 530 28.21 0.48 19.28
CA LEU A 530 27.43 1.21 20.30
C LEU A 530 26.43 0.33 21.08
N HIS A 531 26.17 -0.90 20.60
CA HIS A 531 25.37 -1.92 21.27
C HIS A 531 26.13 -2.67 22.39
N LEU A 532 27.42 -2.40 22.59
CA LEU A 532 28.29 -3.02 23.59
C LEU A 532 28.59 -2.05 24.76
N GLU A 533 28.78 -2.59 25.97
CA GLU A 533 29.48 -1.86 27.04
C GLU A 533 31.01 -2.03 26.90
N PRO A 534 31.80 -0.95 27.09
CA PRO A 534 33.25 -1.04 27.26
C PRO A 534 33.62 -1.91 28.48
N LEU A 535 34.65 -2.73 28.30
CA LEU A 535 35.32 -3.41 29.41
C LEU A 535 36.07 -2.38 30.26
N PRO A 536 36.06 -2.47 31.61
CA PRO A 536 36.71 -1.47 32.47
C PRO A 536 38.22 -1.32 32.25
N ASP A 537 38.92 -2.42 31.98
CA ASP A 537 40.40 -2.48 31.97
C ASP A 537 40.96 -3.26 30.77
N THR A 538 40.94 -2.66 29.58
CA THR A 538 41.77 -3.10 28.44
C THR A 538 42.56 -1.95 27.85
N SER A 539 43.75 -1.71 28.41
CA SER A 539 44.73 -0.71 27.96
C SER A 539 45.43 -1.07 26.63
N LEU A 540 44.68 -1.61 25.66
CA LEU A 540 45.17 -2.13 24.38
C LEU A 540 44.25 -1.72 23.21
N GLY A 541 44.34 -0.44 22.83
CA GLY A 541 44.35 -0.09 21.40
C GLY A 541 43.03 -0.10 20.61
N GLN A 542 41.86 0.16 21.21
CA GLN A 542 40.68 0.53 20.41
C GLN A 542 40.56 2.05 20.25
N THR A 543 40.64 2.51 19.01
CA THR A 543 40.61 3.93 18.59
C THR A 543 39.19 4.49 18.45
N THR A 544 38.28 4.09 19.33
CA THR A 544 36.91 4.63 19.37
C THR A 544 36.88 5.98 20.09
N THR A 545 36.29 6.99 19.43
CA THR A 545 36.04 8.32 20.01
C THR A 545 35.27 8.17 21.34
N PRO A 546 35.64 8.86 22.44
CA PRO A 546 35.05 8.63 23.76
C PRO A 546 33.60 9.13 23.86
N CYS A 547 32.67 8.31 23.36
CA CYS A 547 31.24 8.48 23.57
C CYS A 547 30.91 8.26 25.05
N ALA A 548 30.27 9.24 25.69
CA ALA A 548 29.83 9.10 27.08
C ALA A 548 28.93 7.85 27.21
N PRO A 549 29.16 6.95 28.19
CA PRO A 549 28.46 5.68 28.29
C PRO A 549 26.93 5.78 28.19
N GLU A 550 26.37 6.83 28.77
CA GLU A 550 24.92 7.07 28.79
C GLU A 550 24.38 7.53 27.42
N ILE A 551 25.13 8.34 26.66
CA ILE A 551 24.76 8.73 25.29
C ILE A 551 24.73 7.50 24.38
N ARG A 552 25.73 6.60 24.50
CA ARG A 552 25.78 5.32 23.79
C ARG A 552 24.54 4.46 24.06
N ARG A 553 24.17 4.26 25.34
CA ARG A 553 22.95 3.51 25.72
C ARG A 553 21.68 4.15 25.15
N ARG A 554 21.57 5.48 25.21
CA ARG A 554 20.41 6.24 24.72
C ARG A 554 20.27 6.18 23.20
N LEU A 555 21.37 6.27 22.45
CA LEU A 555 21.38 6.07 21.00
C LEU A 555 20.93 4.64 20.61
N PHE A 556 21.43 3.61 21.28
CA PHE A 556 21.00 2.23 21.03
C PHE A 556 19.54 1.97 21.43
N GLY A 557 19.10 2.48 22.58
CA GLY A 557 17.71 2.44 23.03
C GLY A 557 16.75 3.10 22.04
N MET A 558 17.15 4.25 21.48
CA MET A 558 16.36 4.95 20.45
C MET A 558 16.32 4.18 19.13
N ALA A 559 17.45 3.61 18.69
CA ALA A 559 17.50 2.78 17.48
C ALA A 559 16.58 1.55 17.60
N ARG A 560 16.63 0.85 18.75
CA ARG A 560 15.73 -0.27 19.07
C ARG A 560 14.27 0.16 19.07
N HIS A 561 13.92 1.20 19.82
CA HIS A 561 12.55 1.72 19.87
C HIS A 561 11.99 2.00 18.47
N LEU A 562 12.73 2.77 17.67
CA LEU A 562 12.31 3.13 16.31
C LEU A 562 12.16 1.89 15.41
N ASN A 563 13.14 0.98 15.39
CA ASN A 563 13.07 -0.20 14.52
C ASN A 563 12.00 -1.21 14.97
N VAL A 564 11.87 -1.51 16.26
CA VAL A 564 10.86 -2.43 16.81
C VAL A 564 9.45 -1.93 16.46
N TRP A 565 9.14 -0.67 16.77
CA TRP A 565 7.80 -0.11 16.58
C TRP A 565 7.44 -0.01 15.10
N ILE A 566 8.35 0.50 14.26
CA ILE A 566 8.13 0.59 12.82
C ILE A 566 7.91 -0.80 12.22
N SER A 567 8.78 -1.78 12.51
CA SER A 567 8.60 -3.14 12.00
C SER A 567 7.28 -3.77 12.42
N PHE A 568 6.88 -3.64 13.68
CA PHE A 568 5.64 -4.25 14.19
C PHE A 568 4.38 -3.63 13.59
N GLU A 569 4.33 -2.29 13.47
CA GLU A 569 3.22 -1.60 12.84
C GLU A 569 3.08 -2.00 11.35
N LEU A 570 4.20 -2.13 10.63
CA LEU A 570 4.25 -2.62 9.25
C LEU A 570 4.00 -4.14 9.09
N GLY A 571 3.95 -4.93 10.16
CA GLY A 571 3.86 -6.40 10.07
C GLY A 571 5.12 -7.06 9.49
N ARG A 572 6.31 -6.51 9.79
CA ARG A 572 7.61 -6.93 9.24
C ARG A 572 8.57 -7.41 10.34
N SER A 573 9.62 -8.11 9.92
CA SER A 573 10.76 -8.41 10.79
C SER A 573 11.47 -7.14 11.27
N ARG A 574 11.97 -7.16 12.51
CA ARG A 574 12.92 -6.19 13.07
C ARG A 574 14.36 -6.70 12.90
N VAL A 575 15.34 -5.79 13.00
CA VAL A 575 16.75 -6.14 13.13
C VAL A 575 17.03 -6.48 14.61
N VAL A 576 17.76 -7.57 14.85
CA VAL A 576 18.12 -8.02 16.19
C VAL A 576 19.63 -8.18 16.25
N LEU A 577 20.30 -7.36 17.07
CA LEU A 577 21.76 -7.43 17.23
C LEU A 577 22.09 -8.50 18.28
N HIS A 578 22.68 -9.60 17.82
CA HIS A 578 23.09 -10.70 18.69
C HIS A 578 24.39 -10.35 19.43
N GLY A 579 24.47 -10.67 20.73
CA GLY A 579 25.65 -10.35 21.56
C GLY A 579 25.70 -8.92 22.11
N ALA A 580 24.65 -8.11 21.96
CA ALA A 580 24.58 -6.79 22.57
C ALA A 580 24.63 -6.86 24.11
N THR A 581 25.56 -6.10 24.71
CA THR A 581 25.79 -6.05 26.17
C THR A 581 25.37 -4.72 26.82
N SER A 582 24.97 -3.72 26.02
CA SER A 582 24.53 -2.41 26.51
C SER A 582 23.43 -2.52 27.56
N LEU A 583 23.62 -1.82 28.67
CA LEU A 583 22.63 -1.68 29.74
C LEU A 583 21.47 -0.76 29.31
N PRO A 584 20.30 -0.82 29.99
CA PRO A 584 19.25 0.18 29.84
C PRO A 584 19.76 1.60 30.15
N PRO A 585 19.25 2.65 29.46
CA PRO A 585 19.51 4.04 29.84
C PRO A 585 19.11 4.33 31.29
N ALA A 586 19.94 5.09 32.00
CA ALA A 586 19.66 5.55 33.36
C ALA A 586 18.75 6.80 33.31
N PRO A 587 17.61 6.86 34.03
CA PRO A 587 16.63 7.94 33.88
C PRO A 587 17.22 9.32 34.21
N ARG A 588 16.93 10.32 33.37
CA ARG A 588 17.43 11.71 33.53
C ARG A 588 17.02 12.37 34.84
N SER A 589 15.90 11.95 35.43
CA SER A 589 15.42 12.41 36.73
C SER A 589 14.76 11.26 37.49
N PRO A 590 15.12 11.00 38.76
CA PRO A 590 14.50 9.96 39.56
C PRO A 590 13.00 10.24 39.83
N ASN A 591 12.59 11.51 39.77
CA ASN A 591 11.22 11.93 40.06
C ASN A 591 10.29 11.93 38.83
N SER A 592 10.83 11.66 37.63
CA SER A 592 10.06 11.61 36.37
C SER A 592 10.63 10.52 35.46
N PRO A 593 10.47 9.24 35.81
CA PRO A 593 11.05 8.12 35.05
C PRO A 593 10.38 7.89 33.69
N SER A 594 9.37 8.67 33.30
CA SER A 594 8.65 8.53 32.03
C SER A 594 9.51 8.98 30.83
N GLU A 595 10.41 8.09 30.40
CA GLU A 595 11.09 8.14 29.11
C GLU A 595 10.56 7.02 28.20
N ILE A 596 10.62 7.17 26.87
CA ILE A 596 10.09 6.18 25.91
C ILE A 596 10.70 4.78 26.09
N PHE A 597 11.92 4.70 26.65
CA PHE A 597 12.64 3.46 26.91
C PHE A 597 11.90 2.50 27.85
N ASN A 598 11.05 2.99 28.76
CA ASN A 598 10.29 2.13 29.68
C ASN A 598 9.25 1.26 28.97
N LEU A 599 8.79 1.68 27.78
CA LEU A 599 7.87 0.90 26.95
C LEU A 599 8.61 -0.16 26.12
N LEU A 600 9.94 -0.08 26.00
CA LEU A 600 10.73 -0.96 25.13
C LEU A 600 10.75 -2.43 25.59
N PRO A 601 10.90 -2.79 26.88
CA PRO A 601 10.90 -4.19 27.31
C PRO A 601 9.57 -4.89 27.01
N VAL A 602 8.44 -4.24 27.30
CA VAL A 602 7.11 -4.77 26.95
C VAL A 602 6.97 -4.87 25.43
N SER A 603 7.39 -3.85 24.69
CA SER A 603 7.38 -3.87 23.22
C SER A 603 8.19 -5.06 22.67
N GLU A 604 9.42 -5.29 23.12
CA GLU A 604 10.26 -6.38 22.62
C GLU A 604 9.78 -7.77 23.07
N SER A 605 9.04 -7.88 24.18
CA SER A 605 8.35 -9.13 24.56
C SER A 605 7.28 -9.54 23.54
N LEU A 606 6.71 -8.58 22.82
CA LEU A 606 5.68 -8.80 21.79
C LEU A 606 6.25 -9.26 20.44
N ASP A 607 7.55 -9.60 20.35
CA ASP A 607 8.11 -10.21 19.12
C ASP A 607 7.30 -11.45 18.71
N PRO A 608 6.81 -11.58 17.47
CA PRO A 608 6.10 -12.77 17.03
C PRO A 608 6.90 -14.08 17.17
N LYS A 609 8.23 -14.01 17.23
CA LYS A 609 9.08 -15.18 17.54
C LYS A 609 8.98 -15.66 19.00
N GLN A 610 8.40 -14.87 19.90
CA GLN A 610 8.13 -15.25 21.29
C GLN A 610 6.69 -15.73 21.43
N THR A 611 6.54 -17.00 21.82
CA THR A 611 5.26 -17.57 22.24
C THR A 611 4.85 -16.95 23.58
N GLN A 612 3.89 -16.02 23.53
CA GLN A 612 3.19 -15.53 24.72
C GLN A 612 1.79 -16.12 24.76
N ASP A 613 1.36 -16.52 25.95
CA ASP A 613 0.02 -17.01 26.23
C ASP A 613 -0.93 -15.85 26.58
N ALA A 614 -2.22 -16.17 26.78
CA ALA A 614 -3.21 -15.18 27.17
C ALA A 614 -2.89 -14.53 28.53
N SER A 615 -2.43 -15.32 29.52
CA SER A 615 -2.13 -14.82 30.86
C SER A 615 -0.96 -13.84 30.88
N GLY A 616 0.12 -14.13 30.14
CA GLY A 616 1.23 -13.21 29.95
C GLY A 616 0.84 -11.91 29.25
N LEU A 617 -0.03 -11.99 28.23
CA LEU A 617 -0.55 -10.81 27.52
C LEU A 617 -1.53 -9.97 28.36
N GLU A 618 -2.39 -10.58 29.17
CA GLU A 618 -3.26 -9.87 30.13
C GLU A 618 -2.44 -9.21 31.24
N SER A 619 -1.43 -9.91 31.76
CA SER A 619 -0.49 -9.35 32.74
C SER A 619 0.29 -8.15 32.18
N ALA A 620 0.74 -8.23 30.93
CA ALA A 620 1.39 -7.12 30.23
C ALA A 620 0.42 -5.96 29.94
N LEU A 621 -0.84 -6.24 29.60
CA LEU A 621 -1.89 -5.23 29.42
C LEU A 621 -2.19 -4.49 30.74
N ALA A 622 -2.38 -5.22 31.83
CA ALA A 622 -2.57 -4.65 33.15
C ALA A 622 -1.37 -3.78 33.58
N ALA A 623 -0.14 -4.27 33.39
CA ALA A 623 1.07 -3.50 33.68
C ALA A 623 1.20 -2.21 32.85
N VAL A 624 0.81 -2.23 31.56
CA VAL A 624 0.80 -1.03 30.71
C VAL A 624 -0.29 -0.04 31.13
N LEU A 625 -1.40 -0.50 31.72
CA LEU A 625 -2.49 0.35 32.22
C LEU A 625 -2.19 1.01 33.58
N GLU A 626 -1.34 0.40 34.41
CA GLU A 626 -0.89 0.99 35.69
C GLU A 626 0.11 2.16 35.52
N VAL A 627 0.79 2.27 34.38
CA VAL A 627 1.78 3.32 34.16
C VAL A 627 1.10 4.68 33.98
N VAL A 628 1.40 5.65 34.85
CA VAL A 628 0.95 7.03 34.68
C VAL A 628 1.95 7.82 33.84
N HIS A 629 1.49 8.41 32.75
CA HIS A 629 2.25 9.34 31.91
C HIS A 629 1.60 10.73 31.91
N VAL A 630 2.42 11.76 32.09
CA VAL A 630 1.99 13.18 32.07
C VAL A 630 2.17 13.81 30.69
N GLN A 631 3.21 13.43 29.95
CA GLN A 631 3.50 14.01 28.63
C GLN A 631 2.59 13.39 27.55
N PRO A 632 1.82 14.20 26.78
CA PRO A 632 0.91 13.70 25.75
C PRO A 632 1.50 12.70 24.74
N PRO A 633 2.74 12.83 24.22
CA PRO A 633 3.27 11.84 23.27
C PRO A 633 3.54 10.47 23.91
N LEU A 634 3.86 10.44 25.21
CA LEU A 634 4.04 9.19 25.96
C LEU A 634 2.69 8.54 26.29
N ILE A 635 1.66 9.34 26.62
CA ILE A 635 0.27 8.84 26.74
C ILE A 635 -0.15 8.18 25.42
N LEU A 636 0.10 8.81 24.27
CA LEU A 636 -0.21 8.20 22.97
C LEU A 636 0.65 6.95 22.66
N ALA A 637 1.91 6.92 23.08
CA ALA A 637 2.77 5.74 22.95
C ALA A 637 2.20 4.56 23.77
N GLN A 638 1.83 4.80 25.03
CA GLN A 638 1.18 3.85 25.92
C GLN A 638 -0.16 3.36 25.34
N CYS A 639 -0.98 4.26 24.80
CA CYS A 639 -2.22 3.90 24.09
C CYS A 639 -1.94 2.96 22.91
N ASN A 640 -0.92 3.23 22.07
CA ASN A 640 -0.59 2.36 20.94
C ASN A 640 -0.17 0.94 21.39
N LEU A 641 0.61 0.86 22.47
CA LEU A 641 1.04 -0.41 23.06
C LEU A 641 -0.13 -1.19 23.68
N MET A 642 -1.02 -0.51 24.42
CA MET A 642 -2.27 -1.08 24.93
C MET A 642 -3.14 -1.63 23.79
N LEU A 643 -3.32 -0.85 22.72
CA LEU A 643 -4.08 -1.28 21.54
C LEU A 643 -3.42 -2.48 20.85
N CYS A 644 -2.09 -2.60 20.89
CA CYS A 644 -1.37 -3.77 20.38
C CYS A 644 -1.65 -5.03 21.22
N LEU A 645 -1.54 -4.90 22.55
CA LEU A 645 -1.82 -5.97 23.51
C LEU A 645 -3.26 -6.48 23.38
N TYR A 646 -4.24 -5.58 23.37
CA TYR A 646 -5.66 -5.91 23.13
C TYR A 646 -5.87 -6.63 21.79
N ARG A 647 -5.21 -6.18 20.71
CA ARG A 647 -5.29 -6.81 19.38
C ARG A 647 -4.68 -8.22 19.34
N ARG A 648 -3.68 -8.54 20.17
CA ARG A 648 -3.14 -9.91 20.33
C ARG A 648 -4.07 -10.80 21.16
N LEU A 649 -4.55 -10.33 22.32
CA LEU A 649 -5.52 -11.07 23.15
C LEU A 649 -6.78 -11.45 22.38
N ARG A 650 -7.32 -10.51 21.61
CA ARG A 650 -8.47 -10.77 20.73
C ARG A 650 -8.15 -11.73 19.57
N ALA A 651 -6.89 -11.86 19.15
CA ALA A 651 -6.48 -12.84 18.14
C ALA A 651 -6.40 -14.28 18.71
N LEU A 652 -6.16 -14.41 20.02
CA LEU A 652 -6.26 -15.68 20.77
C LEU A 652 -7.71 -16.07 21.14
N ASN A 653 -8.70 -15.24 20.79
CA ASN A 653 -10.09 -15.35 21.23
C ASN A 653 -10.26 -15.33 22.78
N SER A 654 -9.33 -14.72 23.52
CA SER A 654 -9.38 -14.63 24.98
C SER A 654 -10.43 -13.62 25.46
N SER A 655 -11.22 -14.00 26.46
CA SER A 655 -12.25 -13.15 27.08
C SER A 655 -11.65 -12.29 28.20
N ILE A 656 -11.31 -11.05 27.87
CA ILE A 656 -10.80 -10.05 28.80
C ILE A 656 -11.88 -9.69 29.84
N SER A 657 -11.48 -9.51 31.11
CA SER A 657 -12.39 -9.13 32.20
C SER A 657 -12.97 -7.72 32.05
N GLY A 658 -14.15 -7.49 32.65
CA GLY A 658 -14.86 -6.19 32.57
C GLY A 658 -14.03 -5.01 33.06
N ASP A 659 -13.40 -5.12 34.25
CA ASP A 659 -12.50 -4.09 34.80
C ASP A 659 -11.36 -3.74 33.82
N LEU A 660 -10.71 -4.77 33.26
CA LEU A 660 -9.57 -4.57 32.36
C LEU A 660 -10.02 -3.94 31.03
N LEU A 661 -11.24 -4.23 30.57
CA LEU A 661 -11.86 -3.58 29.41
C LEU A 661 -12.26 -2.12 29.69
N ASP A 662 -12.82 -1.81 30.85
CA ASP A 662 -13.18 -0.44 31.24
C ASP A 662 -11.93 0.43 31.42
N ARG A 663 -10.84 -0.14 31.96
CA ARG A 663 -9.52 0.52 32.03
C ARG A 663 -8.92 0.76 30.63
N VAL A 664 -9.08 -0.18 29.70
CA VAL A 664 -8.75 0.01 28.27
C VAL A 664 -9.53 1.19 27.67
N LEU A 665 -10.84 1.30 27.92
CA LEU A 665 -11.67 2.40 27.44
C LEU A 665 -11.29 3.75 28.08
N ALA A 666 -10.96 3.76 29.37
CA ALA A 666 -10.50 4.95 30.09
C ALA A 666 -9.16 5.49 29.57
N LEU A 667 -8.20 4.60 29.29
CA LEU A 667 -6.94 4.98 28.65
C LEU A 667 -7.17 5.45 27.20
N ALA A 668 -8.05 4.79 26.43
CA ALA A 668 -8.41 5.23 25.08
C ALA A 668 -8.98 6.67 25.07
N GLY A 669 -9.93 6.97 25.94
CA GLY A 669 -10.47 8.34 26.10
C GLY A 669 -9.41 9.36 26.53
N THR A 670 -8.41 8.94 27.31
CA THR A 670 -7.26 9.79 27.69
C THR A 670 -6.33 10.04 26.51
N GLY A 671 -6.06 9.03 25.66
CA GLY A 671 -5.37 9.19 24.39
C GLY A 671 -6.08 10.14 23.42
N LEU A 672 -7.41 10.08 23.34
CA LEU A 672 -8.20 11.01 22.51
C LEU A 672 -8.13 12.46 23.02
N ARG A 673 -7.93 12.70 24.32
CA ARG A 673 -7.63 14.04 24.86
C ARG A 673 -6.21 14.48 24.50
N ALA A 674 -5.21 13.64 24.77
CA ALA A 674 -3.80 13.91 24.46
C ALA A 674 -3.57 14.23 22.97
N ALA A 675 -4.22 13.50 22.05
CA ALA A 675 -4.14 13.78 20.61
C ALA A 675 -4.63 15.19 20.24
N ARG A 676 -5.71 15.67 20.85
CA ARG A 676 -6.26 17.02 20.58
C ARG A 676 -5.41 18.13 21.20
N GLU A 677 -4.86 17.91 22.39
CA GLU A 677 -3.86 18.81 22.99
C GLU A 677 -2.61 18.96 22.10
N MET A 678 -2.15 17.85 21.51
CA MET A 678 -1.03 17.84 20.57
C MET A 678 -1.37 18.46 19.21
N VAL A 679 -2.62 18.33 18.74
CA VAL A 679 -3.11 19.07 17.58
C VAL A 679 -3.12 20.58 17.88
N ALA A 680 -3.61 21.01 19.05
CA ALA A 680 -3.65 22.42 19.44
C ALA A 680 -2.24 23.03 19.54
N SER A 681 -1.33 22.36 20.25
CA SER A 681 0.06 22.81 20.49
C SER A 681 1.01 22.70 19.29
N VAL A 682 0.56 22.24 18.13
CA VAL A 682 1.38 21.98 16.93
C VAL A 682 2.49 20.97 17.24
N CYS A 683 2.08 19.76 17.60
CA CYS A 683 2.95 18.63 17.94
C CYS A 683 2.62 17.41 17.04
N PRO A 684 3.04 17.40 15.75
CA PRO A 684 2.71 16.38 14.75
C PRO A 684 3.48 15.05 14.94
N TRP A 685 3.47 14.52 16.16
CA TRP A 685 3.90 13.16 16.44
C TRP A 685 3.06 12.15 15.66
N HIS A 686 3.67 11.06 15.21
CA HIS A 686 3.00 10.08 14.34
C HIS A 686 1.74 9.46 14.98
N GLN A 687 1.72 9.30 16.30
CA GLN A 687 0.60 8.73 17.03
C GLN A 687 -0.67 9.60 17.01
N ILE A 688 -0.61 10.92 16.72
CA ILE A 688 -1.82 11.77 16.75
C ILE A 688 -2.83 11.39 15.67
N ALA A 689 -2.36 10.83 14.54
CA ALA A 689 -3.21 10.25 13.51
C ALA A 689 -3.54 8.79 13.86
N ASN A 690 -2.51 8.01 14.20
CA ASN A 690 -2.60 6.56 14.32
C ASN A 690 -3.52 6.11 15.47
N VAL A 691 -3.34 6.68 16.66
CA VAL A 691 -4.04 6.24 17.86
C VAL A 691 -5.56 6.51 17.77
N PRO A 692 -6.06 7.69 17.38
CA PRO A 692 -7.50 7.89 17.18
C PRO A 692 -8.13 6.95 16.15
N PHE A 693 -7.43 6.67 15.03
CA PHE A 693 -7.92 5.72 14.02
C PHE A 693 -7.93 4.26 14.53
N GLN A 694 -6.87 3.82 15.21
CA GLN A 694 -6.83 2.48 15.81
C GLN A 694 -7.85 2.35 16.96
N ILE A 695 -8.12 3.43 17.71
CA ILE A 695 -9.21 3.47 18.69
C ILE A 695 -10.56 3.26 18.01
N VAL A 696 -10.91 3.97 16.93
CA VAL A 696 -12.18 3.75 16.20
C VAL A 696 -12.35 2.27 15.83
N CYS A 697 -11.33 1.66 15.22
CA CYS A 697 -11.35 0.25 14.84
C CYS A 697 -11.47 -0.70 16.05
N THR A 698 -10.82 -0.37 17.17
CA THR A 698 -10.91 -1.15 18.41
C THR A 698 -12.28 -1.01 19.09
N LEU A 699 -12.90 0.18 19.08
CA LEU A 699 -14.22 0.40 19.68
C LEU A 699 -15.33 -0.34 18.92
N LEU A 700 -15.25 -0.36 17.57
CA LEU A 700 -16.11 -1.17 16.70
C LEU A 700 -15.91 -2.67 16.91
N ALA A 701 -14.70 -3.11 17.25
CA ALA A 701 -14.44 -4.50 17.58
C ALA A 701 -14.98 -4.87 18.98
N ILE A 702 -14.78 -4.03 20.00
CA ILE A 702 -15.32 -4.23 21.36
C ILE A 702 -16.85 -4.33 21.32
N ASP A 703 -17.49 -3.45 20.54
CA ASP A 703 -18.92 -3.42 20.25
C ASP A 703 -19.88 -3.40 21.47
N SER A 704 -19.41 -2.89 22.61
CA SER A 704 -20.21 -2.70 23.81
C SER A 704 -20.90 -1.33 23.81
N ARG A 705 -21.92 -1.16 24.66
CA ARG A 705 -22.57 0.15 24.87
C ARG A 705 -21.56 1.23 25.28
N ALA A 706 -20.55 0.87 26.07
CA ALA A 706 -19.49 1.79 26.50
C ALA A 706 -18.52 2.15 25.35
N SER A 707 -18.12 1.17 24.52
CA SER A 707 -17.22 1.47 23.39
C SER A 707 -17.91 2.29 22.30
N LEU A 708 -19.18 2.01 22.01
CA LEU A 708 -19.98 2.77 21.05
C LEU A 708 -20.27 4.21 21.52
N ALA A 709 -20.39 4.47 22.83
CA ALA A 709 -20.50 5.83 23.34
C ALA A 709 -19.23 6.67 23.04
N LEU A 710 -18.04 6.08 23.27
CA LEU A 710 -16.75 6.73 23.04
C LEU A 710 -16.42 6.95 21.54
N LEU A 711 -17.05 6.19 20.65
CA LEU A 711 -16.86 6.25 19.19
C LEU A 711 -17.10 7.67 18.62
N SER A 712 -18.05 8.40 19.21
CA SER A 712 -18.37 9.79 18.87
C SER A 712 -17.18 10.74 19.11
N GLU A 713 -16.50 10.61 20.25
CA GLU A 713 -15.30 11.40 20.59
C GLU A 713 -14.08 10.95 19.78
N ALA A 714 -13.98 9.66 19.45
CA ALA A 714 -12.93 9.12 18.60
C ALA A 714 -13.00 9.71 17.17
N MET A 715 -14.18 9.73 16.56
CA MET A 715 -14.40 10.34 15.25
C MET A 715 -14.26 11.86 15.26
N ARG A 716 -14.69 12.55 16.32
CA ARG A 716 -14.40 13.98 16.52
C ARG A 716 -12.89 14.23 16.52
N THR A 717 -12.14 13.47 17.32
CA THR A 717 -10.68 13.60 17.44
C THR A 717 -9.99 13.37 16.10
N LEU A 718 -10.35 12.32 15.36
CA LEU A 718 -9.80 12.04 14.04
C LEU A 718 -10.12 13.16 13.03
N ARG A 719 -11.32 13.77 13.10
CA ARG A 719 -11.70 14.93 12.28
C ARG A 719 -10.86 16.17 12.63
N GLU A 720 -10.62 16.44 13.91
CA GLU A 720 -9.77 17.55 14.37
C GLU A 720 -8.33 17.41 13.85
N VAL A 721 -7.75 16.20 13.91
CA VAL A 721 -6.42 15.91 13.33
C VAL A 721 -6.43 16.12 11.81
N ALA A 722 -7.45 15.60 11.11
CA ALA A 722 -7.55 15.74 9.66
C ALA A 722 -7.68 17.20 9.22
N ALA A 723 -8.53 17.99 9.86
CA ALA A 723 -8.71 19.41 9.57
C ALA A 723 -7.48 20.27 9.90
N ALA A 724 -6.67 19.86 10.89
CA ALA A 724 -5.49 20.61 11.33
C ALA A 724 -4.25 20.46 10.44
N TYR A 725 -4.20 19.42 9.59
CA TYR A 725 -3.06 19.13 8.70
C TYR A 725 -3.44 18.97 7.23
N ASP A 726 -4.69 18.62 6.91
CA ASP A 726 -5.30 18.55 5.58
C ASP A 726 -4.45 17.86 4.50
N THR A 727 -4.08 16.60 4.75
CA THR A 727 -3.35 15.75 3.81
C THR A 727 -4.24 14.63 3.26
N GLU A 728 -3.90 14.11 2.08
CA GLU A 728 -4.66 13.05 1.42
C GLU A 728 -4.81 11.80 2.29
N VAL A 729 -3.74 11.36 2.97
CA VAL A 729 -3.79 10.19 3.88
C VAL A 729 -4.67 10.42 5.12
N MET A 730 -4.87 11.67 5.55
CA MET A 730 -5.79 11.99 6.63
C MET A 730 -7.25 12.05 6.16
N ARG A 731 -7.50 12.52 4.93
CA ARG A 731 -8.83 12.46 4.29
C ARG A 731 -9.23 11.01 4.01
N GLU A 732 -8.28 10.19 3.54
CA GLU A 732 -8.43 8.74 3.37
C GLU A 732 -8.77 8.08 4.72
N ALA A 733 -7.91 8.22 5.73
CA ALA A 733 -8.13 7.59 7.03
C ALA A 733 -9.45 7.99 7.71
N TYR A 734 -9.85 9.27 7.61
CA TYR A 734 -11.16 9.72 8.11
C TYR A 734 -12.32 9.09 7.32
N SER A 735 -12.22 9.01 6.00
CA SER A 735 -13.27 8.41 5.14
C SER A 735 -13.38 6.90 5.37
N THR A 736 -12.27 6.19 5.54
CA THR A 736 -12.26 4.76 5.89
C THR A 736 -12.83 4.51 7.28
N ALA A 737 -12.49 5.35 8.28
CA ALA A 737 -13.07 5.26 9.62
C ALA A 737 -14.60 5.45 9.58
N TYR A 738 -15.09 6.42 8.80
CA TYR A 738 -16.51 6.63 8.58
C TYR A 738 -17.19 5.43 7.88
N LEU A 739 -16.57 4.88 6.84
CA LEU A 739 -17.08 3.71 6.11
C LEU A 739 -17.18 2.47 7.02
N LEU A 740 -16.18 2.22 7.87
CA LEU A 740 -16.22 1.10 8.83
C LEU A 740 -17.38 1.24 9.82
N ILE A 741 -17.68 2.47 10.28
CA ILE A 741 -18.84 2.74 11.15
C ILE A 741 -20.15 2.51 10.41
N LEU A 742 -20.26 2.97 9.15
CA LEU A 742 -21.45 2.80 8.32
C LEU A 742 -21.75 1.32 8.02
N LEU A 743 -20.74 0.52 7.69
CA LEU A 743 -20.88 -0.92 7.50
C LEU A 743 -21.28 -1.64 8.79
N HIS A 744 -20.71 -1.24 9.93
CA HIS A 744 -21.06 -1.79 11.25
C HIS A 744 -22.49 -1.45 11.67
N GLN A 745 -22.96 -0.22 11.41
CA GLN A 745 -24.36 0.16 11.60
C GLN A 745 -25.29 -0.69 10.73
N ARG A 746 -25.03 -0.74 9.42
CA ARG A 746 -25.86 -1.48 8.45
C ARG A 746 -25.99 -2.95 8.85
N ARG A 747 -24.87 -3.58 9.22
CA ARG A 747 -24.88 -4.96 9.72
C ARG A 747 -25.79 -5.12 10.94
N LYS A 748 -25.73 -4.23 11.93
CA LYS A 748 -26.64 -4.29 13.09
C LYS A 748 -28.10 -4.11 12.73
N GLU A 749 -28.41 -3.28 11.74
CA GLU A 749 -29.77 -3.14 11.22
C GLU A 749 -30.24 -4.39 10.46
N GLU A 750 -29.33 -5.17 9.87
CA GLU A 750 -29.60 -6.46 9.21
C GLU A 750 -29.77 -7.59 10.24
N ASP A 751 -28.86 -7.69 11.22
CA ASP A 751 -28.96 -8.61 12.37
C ASP A 751 -30.26 -8.38 13.17
N THR A 752 -30.63 -7.12 13.41
CA THR A 752 -31.88 -6.76 14.12
C THR A 752 -33.13 -7.11 13.31
N ARG A 753 -33.12 -6.92 11.98
CA ARG A 753 -34.23 -7.32 11.10
C ARG A 753 -34.44 -8.84 11.09
N ALA A 754 -33.35 -9.62 11.02
CA ALA A 754 -33.42 -11.07 11.08
C ALA A 754 -34.05 -11.57 12.39
N LEU A 755 -33.65 -10.99 13.54
CA LEU A 755 -34.26 -11.30 14.84
C LEU A 755 -35.75 -10.91 14.89
N HIS A 756 -36.11 -9.74 14.38
CA HIS A 756 -37.50 -9.28 14.32
C HIS A 756 -38.40 -10.19 13.46
N ASP A 757 -37.91 -10.69 12.33
CA ASP A 757 -38.67 -11.61 11.48
C ASP A 757 -38.83 -13.01 12.11
N VAL A 758 -37.86 -13.49 12.89
CA VAL A 758 -38.01 -14.71 13.72
C VAL A 758 -39.09 -14.52 14.81
N LEU A 759 -39.07 -13.37 15.51
CA LEU A 759 -40.10 -13.05 16.52
C LEU A 759 -41.49 -12.98 15.89
N ARG A 760 -41.62 -12.31 14.73
CA ARG A 760 -42.86 -12.22 13.95
C ARG A 760 -43.36 -13.61 13.50
N ALA A 761 -42.48 -14.47 13.01
CA ALA A 761 -42.85 -15.81 12.57
C ALA A 761 -43.38 -16.67 13.74
N ASN A 762 -42.72 -16.61 14.90
CA ASN A 762 -43.14 -17.35 16.09
C ASN A 762 -44.45 -16.80 16.68
N ALA A 763 -44.64 -15.48 16.70
CA ALA A 763 -45.92 -14.87 17.13
C ALA A 763 -47.09 -15.30 16.23
N ASN A 764 -46.89 -15.32 14.91
CA ASN A 764 -47.89 -15.83 13.97
C ASN A 764 -48.18 -17.33 14.15
N ALA A 765 -47.17 -18.13 14.46
CA ALA A 765 -47.34 -19.56 14.73
C ALA A 765 -48.10 -19.82 16.04
N ALA A 766 -47.82 -19.04 17.10
CA ALA A 766 -48.57 -19.09 18.36
C ALA A 766 -50.05 -18.69 18.18
N ALA A 767 -50.31 -17.62 17.42
CA ALA A 767 -51.67 -17.18 17.09
C ALA A 767 -52.46 -18.17 16.21
N ALA A 768 -51.78 -19.09 15.52
CA ALA A 768 -52.39 -20.14 14.71
C ALA A 768 -52.65 -21.45 15.49
N ALA A 769 -52.21 -21.56 16.75
CA ALA A 769 -52.44 -22.75 17.56
C ALA A 769 -53.91 -22.84 18.04
N PRO A 770 -54.58 -24.01 17.93
CA PRO A 770 -55.95 -24.16 18.39
C PRO A 770 -56.01 -24.08 19.92
N ARG A 771 -56.77 -23.12 20.47
CA ARG A 771 -56.97 -22.96 21.91
C ARG A 771 -57.52 -24.25 22.55
N PRO A 772 -56.87 -24.82 23.58
CA PRO A 772 -57.43 -25.94 24.34
C PRO A 772 -58.66 -25.49 25.14
N PRO A 773 -59.58 -26.41 25.49
CA PRO A 773 -60.74 -26.08 26.33
C PRO A 773 -60.30 -25.68 27.74
N PRO A 774 -61.06 -24.81 28.45
CA PRO A 774 -60.67 -24.30 29.75
C PRO A 774 -60.65 -25.42 30.81
N GLN A 775 -59.45 -25.77 31.27
CA GLN A 775 -59.24 -26.57 32.47
C GLN A 775 -58.49 -25.73 33.51
N SER A 776 -58.93 -25.83 34.76
CA SER A 776 -58.37 -25.07 35.89
C SER A 776 -56.99 -25.61 36.28
N GLN A 777 -55.93 -25.02 35.76
CA GLN A 777 -54.57 -25.33 36.20
C GLN A 777 -54.30 -24.74 37.59
N SER A 778 -53.67 -25.53 38.44
CA SER A 778 -53.30 -25.18 39.81
C SER A 778 -51.99 -24.40 39.86
N VAL A 779 -51.69 -23.79 41.01
CA VAL A 779 -50.57 -22.84 41.26
C VAL A 779 -49.19 -23.53 41.31
N ALA A 780 -48.97 -24.58 40.52
CA ALA A 780 -47.76 -25.42 40.56
C ALA A 780 -46.60 -24.90 39.68
N ASP A 781 -46.89 -24.34 38.51
CA ASP A 781 -45.88 -23.96 37.50
C ASP A 781 -44.94 -22.83 37.94
N ARG A 782 -45.25 -22.14 39.05
CA ARG A 782 -44.47 -20.96 39.52
C ARG A 782 -43.06 -21.28 40.04
N SER A 783 -42.59 -22.53 39.90
CA SER A 783 -41.28 -23.00 40.36
C SER A 783 -40.28 -23.33 39.25
N GLU A 784 -40.67 -23.42 37.97
CA GLU A 784 -39.73 -23.80 36.88
C GLU A 784 -38.90 -22.62 36.34
N MET A 785 -39.28 -21.38 36.69
CA MET A 785 -38.71 -20.16 36.11
C MET A 785 -37.47 -19.62 36.87
N SER A 786 -36.90 -20.39 37.80
CA SER A 786 -35.76 -19.95 38.64
C SER A 786 -34.52 -19.53 37.84
N TRP A 787 -34.32 -20.07 36.63
CA TRP A 787 -33.20 -19.76 35.75
C TRP A 787 -33.31 -18.38 35.07
N LEU A 788 -34.52 -17.83 34.95
CA LEU A 788 -34.74 -16.47 34.43
C LEU A 788 -34.32 -15.40 35.45
N GLY A 789 -34.33 -15.72 36.74
CA GLY A 789 -33.83 -14.84 37.81
C GLY A 789 -32.34 -14.52 37.64
N ASP A 790 -31.52 -15.54 37.41
CA ASP A 790 -30.08 -15.36 37.11
C ASP A 790 -29.88 -14.56 35.82
N LEU A 791 -30.65 -14.86 34.77
CA LEU A 791 -30.54 -14.15 33.48
C LEU A 791 -30.85 -12.63 33.58
N MET A 792 -31.71 -12.23 34.52
CA MET A 792 -31.99 -10.82 34.81
C MET A 792 -30.91 -10.13 35.65
N ILE A 793 -30.07 -10.89 36.37
CA ILE A 793 -28.89 -10.36 37.08
C ILE A 793 -27.78 -10.02 36.09
N ASP A 794 -27.55 -10.88 35.08
CA ASP A 794 -26.53 -10.67 34.04
C ASP A 794 -26.87 -9.58 33.01
N MET A 795 -28.15 -9.19 32.88
CA MET A 795 -28.59 -8.12 31.96
C MET A 795 -29.36 -7.00 32.67
N PRO A 796 -28.67 -6.04 33.33
CA PRO A 796 -29.31 -4.96 34.10
C PRO A 796 -30.20 -4.00 33.28
N SER A 797 -30.16 -4.06 31.94
CA SER A 797 -31.13 -3.37 31.07
C SER A 797 -32.56 -3.90 31.16
N LEU A 798 -32.77 -5.12 31.69
CA LEU A 798 -34.09 -5.73 31.86
C LEU A 798 -34.80 -5.34 33.16
N GLN A 799 -34.17 -4.58 34.07
CA GLN A 799 -34.74 -4.23 35.38
C GLN A 799 -36.03 -3.39 35.32
N ASN A 800 -36.33 -2.76 34.18
CA ASN A 800 -37.56 -2.01 33.94
C ASN A 800 -38.55 -2.75 33.01
N PHE A 801 -38.32 -4.03 32.70
CA PHE A 801 -39.16 -4.82 31.80
C PHE A 801 -40.17 -5.64 32.60
N ASP A 802 -41.44 -5.21 32.64
CA ASP A 802 -42.50 -5.91 33.37
C ASP A 802 -42.88 -7.22 32.64
N LEU A 803 -42.22 -8.30 33.05
CA LEU A 803 -42.39 -9.62 32.46
C LEU A 803 -43.72 -10.28 32.87
N ASP A 804 -44.26 -9.95 34.04
CA ASP A 804 -45.60 -10.41 34.46
C ASP A 804 -46.66 -9.78 33.55
N GLN A 805 -46.53 -8.50 33.18
CA GLN A 805 -47.41 -7.87 32.18
C GLN A 805 -47.27 -8.55 30.80
N PHE A 806 -46.03 -8.80 30.33
CA PHE A 806 -45.75 -9.44 29.04
C PHE A 806 -46.33 -10.86 28.93
N LEU A 807 -46.32 -11.63 30.03
CA LEU A 807 -46.85 -13.00 30.09
C LEU A 807 -48.38 -13.08 30.30
N MET A 808 -49.03 -11.98 30.70
CA MET A 808 -50.47 -11.93 31.01
C MET A 808 -51.36 -11.32 29.91
N THR A 809 -50.80 -10.60 28.92
CA THR A 809 -51.61 -9.83 27.94
C THR A 809 -51.83 -10.51 26.59
N ASP A 810 -52.92 -11.26 26.49
CA ASP A 810 -53.49 -11.78 25.22
C ASP A 810 -54.22 -10.64 24.44
N VAL A 811 -53.48 -9.58 24.07
CA VAL A 811 -54.00 -8.31 23.52
C VAL A 811 -53.18 -7.83 22.30
N PRO A 812 -53.81 -7.41 21.19
CA PRO A 812 -53.08 -7.03 19.96
C PRO A 812 -52.31 -5.71 20.05
N TRP A 813 -51.23 -5.67 19.26
CA TRP A 813 -50.23 -4.60 19.17
C TRP A 813 -50.80 -3.21 18.80
N PRO A 814 -50.51 -2.14 19.56
CA PRO A 814 -50.80 -0.78 19.12
C PRO A 814 -49.77 -0.32 18.07
N LEU A 815 -50.25 0.20 16.94
CA LEU A 815 -49.39 0.86 15.95
C LEU A 815 -48.84 2.17 16.51
N PRO A 816 -47.57 2.53 16.29
CA PRO A 816 -47.08 3.87 16.58
C PRO A 816 -47.72 4.88 15.62
N GLU A 817 -48.33 5.94 16.16
CA GLU A 817 -48.83 7.06 15.35
C GLU A 817 -47.64 7.83 14.73
N MET A 818 -47.78 8.27 13.49
CA MET A 818 -46.88 9.28 12.92
C MET A 818 -47.43 10.68 13.24
N GLY A 819 -46.64 11.51 13.90
CA GLY A 819 -47.09 12.84 14.33
C GLY A 819 -45.97 13.84 14.62
N ILE A 820 -45.52 14.52 13.56
CA ILE A 820 -44.82 15.83 13.53
C ILE A 820 -43.44 15.86 14.21
#